data_AF-A0A2N7NCD6-F1
#
_entry.id   AF-A0A2N7NCD6-F1
#
_cell.length_a   1.000
_cell.length_b   1.000
_cell.length_c   1.000
_cell.angle_alpha   90.00
_cell.angle_beta   90.00
_cell.angle_gamma   90.00
#
_symmetry.space_group_name_H-M   'P 1'
#
loop_
_entity.id
_entity.type
_entity.pdbx_description
1 polymer ?
#
loop_
_entity_poly.entity_id
_entity_poly.type
_entity_poly.pdbx_seq_one_letter_code
_entity_poly.pdbx_strand_id
1 'polypeptide(L)'
;MAVTISANGLSVVHKGSGGEANATLPDVCLTTVGKPVVPIPYGNNAKSADLVEGTTTVTADGGNSIALKGSKFAKSTGDAGGDKKGVASGTIEAEAEFISASPSVIIEGKGVARLSDQMTMNKGNTMCLGGVQNPAVTVTEDEDGTYTVYIKARYPDGVLLKNADFDITDVSGGALSPGHFDNSGKSKVSGLKPGQIKILVKESTDEFIATPVRLTNPHYLPDYNDDDFFDRSAQGQQTFWHPNRIAPPVEGWGTMGPSLTADRYFADIVEAETKAHFEFRHPDFHFSVLSESLIAGIDSLSDTSFDSVLANGLPMVMEEGEIFSVLFRLPKHETADRMLAYMRARGKGNPQVFINNYPWDKAKNILNSELESLLSKIKGRVESLKSEASRLNYDYLSSDIYKKHVSTIDTYAKKLSDNLSQAFKRMENKASQLMDDVSDVSVIQAPDHVYSAEAGTIEVVVNAIPKIELEEQKWIKIRAVHDDLWGTPVYAKNLKVIANGSVPHKDKLDLNPLPQRSTASETMDLALETQKTEGGVVVVDDLKPNTDSVTIEYEGEPGIEDKIVKQQEAIETYLDGLLNTVAKDMTGFQKQWNEEGVLCLGDGVLEGAKAWGADVVELFSPEVWGEMGHTLADATTDGFDKLYIYANQKYNALEKYTADAMKGTEVQLAQSDLPSWVKQAAYISSMAPNLLIAASVDAYENIDEAIDDVQLWWNEGSDDMARKIKCIARHREAIWNLPTLFTNNDVKGVEKFVDTVVMEFDPEWAMEIKESEFFPKALALINDDNSILPFFTYLNLIIEAVPPNFYFYHVGKAAAYIAIEVVLTIVIGLLTGPAGAAARIATVTAKFTMGVKKVGAASHAAQALETFTSTVDGLVDILPDYDKLAGHLALRRKSAIADKRVNSTAQVEEKHEPRKGKCRLCKSEEHKTPRLYRGEIEYV
;
A
#
# COMPACT_ATOMS: atom_id res chain seq x y z
N MET A 1 -62.27 15.71 7.06
CA MET A 1 -61.97 14.29 7.30
C MET A 1 -60.79 13.91 6.44
N ALA A 2 -59.97 12.95 6.85
CA ALA A 2 -58.90 12.42 5.99
C ALA A 2 -59.54 11.73 4.77
N VAL A 3 -58.96 11.90 3.58
CA VAL A 3 -59.41 11.21 2.36
C VAL A 3 -58.77 9.83 2.37
N THR A 4 -59.57 8.76 2.42
CA THR A 4 -59.04 7.40 2.60
C THR A 4 -58.98 6.59 1.31
N ILE A 5 -59.58 7.09 0.23
CA ILE A 5 -59.72 6.37 -1.03
C ILE A 5 -59.02 7.09 -2.20
N SER A 6 -58.29 6.32 -3.01
CA SER A 6 -57.71 6.80 -4.29
C SER A 6 -58.20 5.97 -5.46
N ALA A 7 -58.18 6.57 -6.65
CA ALA A 7 -58.40 5.91 -7.91
C ALA A 7 -57.24 6.26 -8.85
N ASN A 8 -56.55 5.25 -9.37
CA ASN A 8 -55.34 5.41 -10.20
C ASN A 8 -54.25 6.28 -9.54
N GLY A 9 -54.04 6.11 -8.23
CA GLY A 9 -53.03 6.87 -7.48
C GLY A 9 -53.41 8.34 -7.18
N LEU A 10 -54.60 8.78 -7.56
CA LEU A 10 -55.12 10.13 -7.31
C LEU A 10 -56.29 10.07 -6.33
N SER A 11 -56.36 10.99 -5.37
CA SER A 11 -57.41 10.97 -4.36
C SER A 11 -58.79 11.21 -4.98
N VAL A 12 -59.79 10.44 -4.55
CA VAL A 12 -61.16 10.55 -5.06
C VAL A 12 -61.84 11.79 -4.49
N VAL A 13 -62.55 12.54 -5.34
CA VAL A 13 -63.29 13.74 -4.92
C VAL A 13 -64.69 13.34 -4.49
N HIS A 14 -65.06 13.70 -3.27
CA HIS A 14 -66.40 13.50 -2.72
C HIS A 14 -66.82 14.75 -1.92
N LYS A 15 -68.10 14.85 -1.55
CA LYS A 15 -68.67 16.06 -0.93
C LYS A 15 -67.93 16.57 0.33
N GLY A 16 -67.32 15.65 1.08
CA GLY A 16 -66.56 15.95 2.31
C GLY A 16 -65.04 16.00 2.14
N SER A 17 -64.53 15.87 0.90
CA SER A 17 -63.09 15.73 0.61
C SER A 17 -62.29 17.02 0.80
N GLY A 18 -62.97 18.18 0.79
CA GLY A 18 -62.31 19.49 0.89
C GLY A 18 -61.69 19.99 -0.41
N GLY A 19 -61.90 19.30 -1.54
CA GLY A 19 -61.35 19.75 -2.81
C GLY A 19 -61.84 21.11 -3.33
N GLU A 20 -60.96 21.83 -4.02
CA GLU A 20 -61.20 23.17 -4.58
C GLU A 20 -60.75 23.24 -6.04
N ALA A 21 -61.60 23.77 -6.91
CA ALA A 21 -61.31 24.03 -8.33
C ALA A 21 -61.15 25.55 -8.54
N ASN A 22 -60.00 25.96 -9.06
CA ASN A 22 -59.69 27.36 -9.37
C ASN A 22 -59.57 27.53 -10.88
N ALA A 23 -60.24 28.54 -11.44
CA ALA A 23 -60.19 28.83 -12.86
C ALA A 23 -58.75 29.14 -13.30
N THR A 24 -58.26 28.40 -14.29
CA THR A 24 -56.93 28.59 -14.87
C THR A 24 -56.97 29.47 -16.11
N LEU A 25 -58.14 29.61 -16.72
CA LEU A 25 -58.40 30.54 -17.81
C LEU A 25 -59.14 31.78 -17.28
N PRO A 26 -58.96 32.97 -17.88
CA PRO A 26 -59.66 34.17 -17.44
C PRO A 26 -61.18 34.04 -17.62
N ASP A 27 -61.95 34.30 -16.57
CA ASP A 27 -63.42 34.33 -16.63
C ASP A 27 -63.89 35.69 -17.15
N VAL A 28 -64.01 35.83 -18.47
CA VAL A 28 -64.31 37.13 -19.08
C VAL A 28 -65.82 37.40 -19.04
N CYS A 29 -66.22 38.40 -18.26
CA CYS A 29 -67.59 38.87 -18.16
C CYS A 29 -67.72 40.29 -18.75
N LEU A 30 -68.88 40.60 -19.30
CA LEU A 30 -69.21 41.96 -19.72
C LEU A 30 -69.54 42.80 -18.48
N THR A 31 -68.84 43.93 -18.34
CA THR A 31 -68.94 44.81 -17.18
C THR A 31 -69.15 46.26 -17.65
N THR A 32 -70.10 46.95 -17.02
CA THR A 32 -70.36 48.37 -17.24
C THR A 32 -69.25 49.22 -16.58
N VAL A 33 -68.47 49.94 -17.39
CA VAL A 33 -67.42 50.86 -16.91
C VAL A 33 -67.77 52.28 -17.34
N GLY A 34 -68.49 53.02 -16.50
CA GLY A 34 -69.03 54.33 -16.86
C GLY A 34 -70.20 54.18 -17.85
N LYS A 35 -70.07 54.75 -19.07
CA LYS A 35 -71.06 54.60 -20.15
C LYS A 35 -70.88 53.34 -21.02
N PRO A 36 -69.66 52.87 -21.38
CA PRO A 36 -69.50 51.64 -22.18
C PRO A 36 -69.61 50.33 -21.35
N VAL A 37 -70.01 49.26 -22.03
CA VAL A 37 -69.91 47.87 -21.55
C VAL A 37 -68.70 47.22 -22.21
N VAL A 38 -67.76 46.72 -21.41
CA VAL A 38 -66.49 46.13 -21.90
C VAL A 38 -66.24 44.75 -21.26
N PRO A 39 -65.56 43.83 -21.96
CA PRO A 39 -65.19 42.54 -21.39
C PRO A 39 -64.02 42.66 -20.40
N ILE A 40 -64.19 42.17 -19.16
CA ILE A 40 -63.18 42.17 -18.09
C ILE A 40 -62.99 40.73 -17.55
N PRO A 41 -61.74 40.26 -17.39
CA PRO A 41 -61.45 38.97 -16.79
C PRO A 41 -61.60 39.00 -15.25
N TYR A 42 -62.32 38.01 -14.70
CA TYR A 42 -62.47 37.75 -13.27
C TYR A 42 -61.79 36.43 -12.88
N GLY A 43 -61.47 36.29 -11.59
CA GLY A 43 -61.11 35.00 -11.00
C GLY A 43 -62.37 34.21 -10.66
N ASN A 44 -62.29 32.87 -10.69
CA ASN A 44 -63.44 32.03 -10.36
C ASN A 44 -62.98 30.77 -9.58
N ASN A 45 -63.71 30.41 -8.50
CA ASN A 45 -63.46 29.26 -7.64
C ASN A 45 -64.74 28.44 -7.38
N ALA A 46 -64.62 27.12 -7.27
CA ALA A 46 -65.71 26.24 -6.88
C ALA A 46 -65.21 25.16 -5.90
N LYS A 47 -66.10 24.63 -5.04
CA LYS A 47 -65.71 23.75 -3.92
C LYS A 47 -66.50 22.44 -3.92
N SER A 48 -65.84 21.35 -3.54
CA SER A 48 -66.46 20.02 -3.47
C SER A 48 -67.58 19.90 -2.44
N ALA A 49 -67.62 20.79 -1.44
CA ALA A 49 -68.73 20.89 -0.50
C ALA A 49 -70.08 21.17 -1.18
N ASP A 50 -70.06 21.86 -2.33
CA ASP A 50 -71.23 22.18 -3.14
C ASP A 50 -71.55 21.09 -4.20
N LEU A 51 -70.97 19.89 -4.06
CA LEU A 51 -71.21 18.77 -4.98
C LEU A 51 -72.70 18.40 -5.06
N VAL A 52 -73.20 18.43 -6.29
CA VAL A 52 -74.52 17.97 -6.74
C VAL A 52 -74.35 17.05 -7.94
N GLU A 53 -75.37 16.23 -8.21
CA GLU A 53 -75.33 15.22 -9.28
C GLU A 53 -74.14 14.23 -9.11
N GLY A 54 -73.72 13.97 -7.86
CA GLY A 54 -72.80 12.89 -7.48
C GLY A 54 -73.50 11.54 -7.33
N THR A 55 -72.81 10.55 -6.78
CA THR A 55 -73.37 9.21 -6.50
C THR A 55 -74.57 9.25 -5.56
N THR A 56 -75.48 8.29 -5.71
CA THR A 56 -76.70 8.15 -4.88
C THR A 56 -76.76 6.86 -4.05
N THR A 57 -76.07 5.82 -4.50
CA THR A 57 -76.02 4.48 -3.90
C THR A 57 -74.68 4.17 -3.23
N VAL A 58 -73.61 4.85 -3.64
CA VAL A 58 -72.25 4.67 -3.10
C VAL A 58 -71.80 5.92 -2.36
N THR A 59 -71.23 5.77 -1.17
CA THR A 59 -70.72 6.88 -0.36
C THR A 59 -69.30 6.62 0.11
N ALA A 60 -68.50 7.66 0.29
CA ALA A 60 -67.13 7.62 0.82
C ALA A 60 -66.98 8.47 2.08
N ASP A 61 -65.99 8.14 2.92
CA ASP A 61 -65.49 8.97 4.03
C ASP A 61 -66.59 9.66 4.85
N GLY A 62 -67.33 8.87 5.63
CA GLY A 62 -68.41 9.38 6.49
C GLY A 62 -69.75 9.61 5.77
N GLY A 63 -70.06 8.83 4.73
CA GLY A 63 -71.36 8.86 4.05
C GLY A 63 -71.49 9.93 2.95
N ASN A 64 -70.38 10.50 2.48
CA ASN A 64 -70.40 11.55 1.46
C ASN A 64 -70.60 11.00 0.05
N SER A 65 -71.42 11.68 -0.75
CA SER A 65 -71.57 11.42 -2.20
C SER A 65 -70.26 11.68 -2.94
N ILE A 66 -69.93 10.81 -3.90
CA ILE A 66 -68.69 10.81 -4.69
C ILE A 66 -68.95 11.52 -6.02
N ALA A 67 -67.99 12.34 -6.47
CA ALA A 67 -68.07 13.01 -7.76
C ALA A 67 -67.74 12.04 -8.90
N LEU A 68 -68.53 12.10 -9.97
CA LEU A 68 -68.39 11.29 -11.17
C LEU A 68 -68.20 12.20 -12.39
N LYS A 69 -67.91 11.63 -13.55
CA LYS A 69 -67.90 12.35 -14.82
C LYS A 69 -69.25 13.05 -15.06
N GLY A 70 -69.23 14.36 -15.29
CA GLY A 70 -70.42 15.20 -15.46
C GLY A 70 -71.11 15.61 -14.15
N SER A 71 -70.60 15.23 -12.98
CA SER A 71 -71.06 15.81 -11.70
C SER A 71 -70.70 17.29 -11.63
N LYS A 72 -71.41 18.04 -10.79
CA LYS A 72 -71.30 19.51 -10.73
C LYS A 72 -71.05 19.99 -9.32
N PHE A 73 -70.31 21.08 -9.19
CA PHE A 73 -70.41 21.95 -8.03
C PHE A 73 -71.48 22.99 -8.34
N ALA A 74 -72.50 23.08 -7.47
CA ALA A 74 -73.75 23.79 -7.77
C ALA A 74 -73.56 25.29 -8.08
N LYS A 75 -72.45 25.86 -7.63
CA LYS A 75 -72.07 27.26 -7.88
C LYS A 75 -70.56 27.39 -7.96
N SER A 76 -70.14 28.44 -8.63
CA SER A 76 -68.76 28.93 -8.66
C SER A 76 -68.79 30.41 -8.24
N THR A 77 -67.70 31.00 -7.74
CA THR A 77 -67.72 32.36 -7.19
C THR A 77 -66.49 33.16 -7.61
N GLY A 78 -66.64 34.48 -7.72
CA GLY A 78 -65.54 35.42 -8.01
C GLY A 78 -65.78 36.35 -9.21
N ASP A 79 -66.81 36.09 -10.02
CA ASP A 79 -67.17 36.83 -11.23
C ASP A 79 -68.43 37.70 -11.07
N ALA A 80 -68.94 37.85 -9.84
CA ALA A 80 -70.14 38.62 -9.53
C ALA A 80 -70.09 40.11 -9.97
N GLY A 81 -68.88 40.65 -10.20
CA GLY A 81 -68.69 42.02 -10.69
C GLY A 81 -69.08 42.23 -12.16
N GLY A 82 -69.26 41.16 -12.94
CA GLY A 82 -69.71 41.23 -14.33
C GLY A 82 -71.22 41.45 -14.46
N ASP A 83 -71.70 42.69 -14.31
CA ASP A 83 -73.13 43.02 -14.28
C ASP A 83 -73.89 42.71 -15.58
N LYS A 84 -73.18 42.56 -16.70
CA LYS A 84 -73.72 42.09 -17.99
C LYS A 84 -73.37 40.63 -18.31
N LYS A 85 -72.85 39.90 -17.32
CA LYS A 85 -72.59 38.45 -17.28
C LYS A 85 -71.49 37.93 -18.20
N GLY A 86 -71.16 36.65 -18.07
CA GLY A 86 -70.14 35.95 -18.85
C GLY A 86 -70.34 36.09 -20.36
N VAL A 87 -69.27 36.39 -21.09
CA VAL A 87 -69.32 36.62 -22.55
C VAL A 87 -69.82 35.39 -23.30
N ALA A 88 -69.41 34.19 -22.86
CA ALA A 88 -69.80 32.93 -23.47
C ALA A 88 -71.01 32.29 -22.78
N SER A 89 -71.08 32.33 -21.44
CA SER A 89 -72.13 31.64 -20.69
C SER A 89 -73.43 32.43 -20.52
N GLY A 90 -73.36 33.76 -20.57
CA GLY A 90 -74.47 34.63 -20.19
C GLY A 90 -74.88 34.49 -18.71
N THR A 91 -73.99 33.98 -17.86
CA THR A 91 -74.21 33.77 -16.41
C THR A 91 -73.09 34.39 -15.57
N ILE A 92 -73.34 34.55 -14.27
CA ILE A 92 -72.32 34.80 -13.25
C ILE A 92 -72.54 33.80 -12.13
N GLU A 93 -71.46 33.39 -11.45
CA GLU A 93 -71.48 32.48 -10.30
C GLU A 93 -72.22 31.14 -10.54
N ALA A 94 -72.30 30.69 -11.80
CA ALA A 94 -73.01 29.47 -12.18
C ALA A 94 -72.19 28.20 -11.91
N GLU A 95 -72.75 27.02 -12.20
CA GLU A 95 -72.17 25.72 -11.87
C GLU A 95 -70.77 25.48 -12.50
N ALA A 96 -70.01 24.60 -11.84
CA ALA A 96 -68.77 24.03 -12.36
C ALA A 96 -68.93 22.53 -12.61
N GLU A 97 -68.68 22.04 -13.83
CA GLU A 97 -68.95 20.65 -14.23
C GLU A 97 -67.67 19.87 -14.57
N PHE A 98 -67.54 18.64 -14.07
CA PHE A 98 -66.42 17.75 -14.36
C PHE A 98 -66.40 17.29 -15.83
N ILE A 99 -65.30 17.59 -16.52
CA ILE A 99 -65.05 17.23 -17.93
C ILE A 99 -64.30 15.90 -18.00
N SER A 100 -63.28 15.71 -17.15
CA SER A 100 -62.50 14.48 -17.06
C SER A 100 -62.83 13.70 -15.79
N ALA A 101 -62.50 12.40 -15.82
CA ALA A 101 -62.66 11.47 -14.71
C ALA A 101 -61.77 10.25 -14.96
N SER A 102 -61.70 9.32 -14.00
CA SER A 102 -61.01 8.04 -14.15
C SER A 102 -61.51 7.25 -15.37
N PRO A 103 -60.60 6.73 -16.22
CA PRO A 103 -60.96 5.88 -17.35
C PRO A 103 -61.23 4.42 -16.95
N SER A 104 -60.82 4.00 -15.75
CA SER A 104 -60.87 2.58 -15.34
C SER A 104 -61.63 2.33 -14.04
N VAL A 105 -61.73 3.33 -13.15
CA VAL A 105 -62.47 3.21 -11.90
C VAL A 105 -63.86 3.80 -12.12
N ILE A 106 -64.85 2.91 -12.22
CA ILE A 106 -66.22 3.22 -12.58
C ILE A 106 -67.11 3.01 -11.35
N ILE A 107 -67.87 4.03 -10.96
CA ILE A 107 -68.90 3.96 -9.92
C ILE A 107 -70.22 4.42 -10.53
N GLU A 108 -71.29 3.65 -10.30
CA GLU A 108 -72.62 3.90 -10.89
C GLU A 108 -72.58 4.07 -12.43
N GLY A 109 -71.70 3.32 -13.09
CA GLY A 109 -71.56 3.32 -14.55
C GLY A 109 -70.81 4.53 -15.13
N LYS A 110 -70.28 5.43 -14.31
CA LYS A 110 -69.47 6.59 -14.74
C LYS A 110 -68.09 6.58 -14.09
N GLY A 111 -67.11 7.15 -14.77
CA GLY A 111 -65.77 7.33 -14.22
C GLY A 111 -65.78 8.23 -12.98
N VAL A 112 -65.02 7.87 -11.95
CA VAL A 112 -64.90 8.65 -10.71
C VAL A 112 -64.02 9.87 -10.94
N ALA A 113 -64.45 11.04 -10.46
CA ALA A 113 -63.66 12.26 -10.49
C ALA A 113 -62.62 12.28 -9.35
N ARG A 114 -61.40 12.70 -9.68
CA ARG A 114 -60.22 12.61 -8.82
C ARG A 114 -59.50 13.95 -8.75
N LEU A 115 -58.52 14.03 -7.85
CA LEU A 115 -57.48 15.07 -7.91
C LEU A 115 -57.01 15.27 -9.35
N SER A 116 -56.85 16.52 -9.78
CA SER A 116 -56.45 16.98 -11.12
C SER A 116 -57.46 16.75 -12.25
N ASP A 117 -58.64 16.18 -11.99
CA ASP A 117 -59.67 16.12 -13.03
C ASP A 117 -60.25 17.52 -13.34
N GLN A 118 -60.36 17.82 -14.64
CA GLN A 118 -60.66 19.15 -15.19
C GLN A 118 -62.14 19.49 -15.08
N MET A 119 -62.43 20.78 -14.93
CA MET A 119 -63.80 21.29 -14.80
C MET A 119 -64.06 22.50 -15.68
N THR A 120 -65.28 22.64 -16.19
CA THR A 120 -65.81 23.94 -16.63
C THR A 120 -66.23 24.74 -15.40
N MET A 121 -66.29 26.08 -15.51
CA MET A 121 -66.79 26.95 -14.44
C MET A 121 -67.63 28.07 -15.02
N ASN A 122 -68.55 28.61 -14.21
CA ASN A 122 -69.58 29.56 -14.63
C ASN A 122 -70.30 29.11 -15.92
N LYS A 123 -70.82 27.88 -15.93
CA LYS A 123 -71.52 27.28 -17.09
C LYS A 123 -70.71 27.35 -18.39
N GLY A 124 -69.40 27.11 -18.28
CA GLY A 124 -68.48 27.09 -19.42
C GLY A 124 -67.98 28.46 -19.88
N ASN A 125 -68.16 29.53 -19.10
CA ASN A 125 -67.52 30.81 -19.40
C ASN A 125 -65.99 30.74 -19.23
N THR A 126 -65.54 29.94 -18.27
CA THR A 126 -64.13 29.64 -18.03
C THR A 126 -63.92 28.16 -17.68
N MET A 127 -62.65 27.76 -17.51
CA MET A 127 -62.26 26.38 -17.20
C MET A 127 -61.15 26.32 -16.17
N CYS A 128 -61.20 25.26 -15.35
CA CYS A 128 -60.13 24.78 -14.48
C CYS A 128 -59.42 23.62 -15.19
N LEU A 129 -58.44 23.95 -16.04
CA LEU A 129 -57.65 22.97 -16.78
C LEU A 129 -56.54 22.34 -15.93
N GLY A 130 -56.15 23.00 -14.83
CA GLY A 130 -55.29 22.41 -13.79
C GLY A 130 -56.00 21.37 -12.92
N GLY A 131 -57.32 21.26 -13.07
CA GLY A 131 -58.19 20.33 -12.36
C GLY A 131 -58.39 20.63 -10.88
N VAL A 132 -59.38 19.98 -10.29
CA VAL A 132 -59.72 20.12 -8.88
C VAL A 132 -58.56 19.65 -8.00
N GLN A 133 -58.18 20.47 -7.02
CA GLN A 133 -57.17 20.12 -6.03
C GLN A 133 -57.83 19.41 -4.85
N ASN A 134 -57.22 18.36 -4.30
CA ASN A 134 -57.81 17.52 -3.25
C ASN A 134 -56.70 16.95 -2.32
N PRO A 135 -56.94 16.72 -1.02
CA PRO A 135 -55.93 16.16 -0.11
C PRO A 135 -55.43 14.76 -0.52
N ALA A 136 -54.23 14.38 -0.08
CA ALA A 136 -53.63 13.06 -0.34
C ALA A 136 -54.25 11.94 0.53
N VAL A 137 -54.10 10.68 0.09
CA VAL A 137 -54.60 9.50 0.82
C VAL A 137 -53.63 9.07 1.92
N THR A 138 -54.16 8.68 3.09
CA THR A 138 -53.40 8.14 4.23
C THR A 138 -53.96 6.79 4.67
N VAL A 139 -53.13 5.74 4.74
CA VAL A 139 -53.46 4.39 5.28
C VAL A 139 -52.39 4.00 6.31
N THR A 140 -52.77 3.31 7.40
CA THR A 140 -51.85 2.86 8.48
C THR A 140 -51.32 1.44 8.26
N GLU A 141 -50.09 1.14 8.71
CA GLU A 141 -49.42 -0.17 8.53
C GLU A 141 -50.20 -1.39 9.08
N ASP A 142 -51.04 -1.20 10.10
CA ASP A 142 -51.80 -2.29 10.74
C ASP A 142 -52.92 -2.87 9.85
N GLU A 143 -53.29 -2.20 8.76
CA GLU A 143 -54.40 -2.61 7.87
C GLU A 143 -53.94 -3.44 6.64
N ASP A 144 -52.64 -3.57 6.37
CA ASP A 144 -52.09 -4.09 5.10
C ASP A 144 -51.80 -5.62 5.08
N GLY A 145 -52.04 -6.34 6.18
CA GLY A 145 -52.02 -7.81 6.24
C GLY A 145 -50.63 -8.47 6.13
N THR A 146 -50.60 -9.76 5.75
CA THR A 146 -49.36 -10.53 5.53
C THR A 146 -49.35 -11.15 4.15
N TYR A 147 -48.15 -11.36 3.60
CA TYR A 147 -47.91 -11.81 2.24
C TYR A 147 -47.37 -13.25 2.19
N THR A 148 -47.60 -13.89 1.04
CA THR A 148 -47.07 -15.21 0.69
C THR A 148 -46.15 -15.08 -0.51
N VAL A 149 -44.97 -15.68 -0.40
CA VAL A 149 -43.99 -15.72 -1.49
C VAL A 149 -43.70 -17.16 -1.87
N TYR A 150 -43.71 -17.41 -3.18
CA TYR A 150 -43.28 -18.65 -3.81
C TYR A 150 -41.84 -18.49 -4.28
N ILE A 151 -40.94 -19.33 -3.78
CA ILE A 151 -39.50 -19.20 -4.02
C ILE A 151 -39.01 -20.43 -4.77
N LYS A 152 -38.14 -20.24 -5.75
CA LYS A 152 -37.39 -21.31 -6.42
C LYS A 152 -35.95 -20.87 -6.67
N ALA A 153 -35.02 -21.82 -6.56
CA ALA A 153 -33.61 -21.61 -6.88
C ALA A 153 -33.25 -22.40 -8.14
N ARG A 154 -32.65 -21.74 -9.14
CA ARG A 154 -32.36 -22.29 -10.46
C ARG A 154 -30.86 -22.30 -10.72
N TYR A 155 -30.31 -23.42 -11.16
CA TYR A 155 -28.97 -23.50 -11.73
C TYR A 155 -28.91 -22.80 -13.09
N PRO A 156 -27.74 -22.30 -13.55
CA PRO A 156 -27.63 -21.61 -14.84
C PRO A 156 -28.18 -22.41 -16.04
N ASP A 157 -28.09 -23.74 -16.00
CA ASP A 157 -28.61 -24.68 -16.99
C ASP A 157 -30.15 -24.84 -16.99
N GLY A 158 -30.85 -24.24 -16.02
CA GLY A 158 -32.31 -24.29 -15.90
C GLY A 158 -32.86 -25.30 -14.90
N VAL A 159 -32.02 -26.20 -14.35
CA VAL A 159 -32.45 -27.18 -13.36
C VAL A 159 -32.73 -26.49 -12.02
N LEU A 160 -33.75 -26.92 -11.28
CA LEU A 160 -34.05 -26.36 -9.95
C LEU A 160 -33.24 -27.07 -8.85
N LEU A 161 -32.76 -26.30 -7.87
CA LEU A 161 -32.17 -26.80 -6.64
C LEU A 161 -33.26 -27.42 -5.77
N LYS A 162 -33.03 -28.64 -5.30
CA LYS A 162 -33.98 -29.45 -4.54
C LYS A 162 -33.49 -29.68 -3.12
N ASN A 163 -34.41 -29.98 -2.22
CA ASN A 163 -34.13 -30.44 -0.86
C ASN A 163 -33.08 -29.59 -0.14
N ALA A 164 -33.24 -28.27 -0.20
CA ALA A 164 -32.29 -27.30 0.36
C ALA A 164 -33.03 -26.29 1.24
N ASP A 165 -32.48 -26.01 2.41
CA ASP A 165 -33.02 -24.99 3.31
C ASP A 165 -32.61 -23.59 2.85
N PHE A 166 -33.39 -22.59 3.23
CA PHE A 166 -33.02 -21.19 3.08
C PHE A 166 -33.62 -20.34 4.19
N ASP A 167 -33.02 -19.19 4.45
CA ASP A 167 -33.50 -18.22 5.42
C ASP A 167 -33.93 -16.94 4.69
N ILE A 168 -35.11 -16.42 5.04
CA ILE A 168 -35.56 -15.08 4.65
C ILE A 168 -35.18 -14.13 5.76
N THR A 169 -34.44 -13.08 5.43
CA THR A 169 -33.99 -12.04 6.36
C THR A 169 -34.47 -10.66 5.96
N ASP A 170 -34.44 -9.70 6.88
CA ASP A 170 -34.56 -8.28 6.56
C ASP A 170 -33.26 -7.73 5.93
N VAL A 171 -33.28 -6.47 5.51
CA VAL A 171 -32.13 -5.81 4.85
C VAL A 171 -30.91 -5.69 5.80
N SER A 172 -31.14 -5.68 7.11
CA SER A 172 -30.13 -5.60 8.17
C SER A 172 -29.62 -6.99 8.62
N GLY A 173 -30.14 -8.08 8.04
CA GLY A 173 -29.76 -9.45 8.36
C GLY A 173 -30.57 -10.12 9.49
N GLY A 174 -31.62 -9.47 10.00
CA GLY A 174 -32.52 -10.06 10.99
C GLY A 174 -33.35 -11.20 10.39
N ALA A 175 -33.40 -12.36 11.04
CA ALA A 175 -34.16 -13.52 10.55
C ALA A 175 -35.68 -13.26 10.61
N LEU A 176 -36.35 -13.39 9.47
CA LEU A 176 -37.79 -13.22 9.33
C LEU A 176 -38.52 -14.56 9.31
N SER A 177 -38.11 -15.47 8.43
CA SER A 177 -38.75 -16.78 8.29
C SER A 177 -37.84 -17.79 7.60
N PRO A 178 -37.76 -19.04 8.06
CA PRO A 178 -37.08 -20.09 7.34
C PRO A 178 -37.96 -20.64 6.20
N GLY A 179 -37.33 -21.28 5.22
CA GLY A 179 -37.99 -22.00 4.16
C GLY A 179 -37.20 -23.22 3.68
N HIS A 180 -37.85 -24.06 2.89
CA HIS A 180 -37.28 -25.30 2.37
C HIS A 180 -37.73 -25.53 0.94
N PHE A 181 -36.80 -25.82 0.03
CA PHE A 181 -37.09 -26.26 -1.33
C PHE A 181 -37.44 -27.74 -1.32
N ASP A 182 -38.63 -28.10 -1.79
CA ASP A 182 -39.08 -29.49 -1.87
C ASP A 182 -38.37 -30.29 -3.00
N ASN A 183 -38.82 -31.53 -3.20
CA ASN A 183 -38.30 -32.41 -4.26
C ASN A 183 -38.57 -31.91 -5.70
N SER A 184 -39.43 -30.91 -5.86
CA SER A 184 -39.69 -30.21 -7.12
C SER A 184 -38.84 -28.95 -7.28
N GLY A 185 -38.09 -28.57 -6.25
CA GLY A 185 -37.25 -27.37 -6.19
C GLY A 185 -38.03 -26.08 -5.98
N LYS A 186 -39.22 -26.18 -5.37
CA LYS A 186 -40.11 -25.05 -5.10
C LYS A 186 -40.37 -24.93 -3.61
N SER A 187 -40.67 -23.72 -3.17
CA SER A 187 -41.02 -23.43 -1.78
C SER A 187 -42.16 -22.42 -1.70
N LYS A 188 -42.87 -22.42 -0.58
CA LYS A 188 -43.93 -21.47 -0.24
C LYS A 188 -43.75 -21.01 1.21
N VAL A 189 -43.51 -19.72 1.39
CA VAL A 189 -43.41 -19.09 2.72
C VAL A 189 -44.53 -18.07 2.86
N SER A 190 -45.26 -18.09 3.96
CA SER A 190 -46.42 -17.22 4.22
C SER A 190 -46.28 -16.53 5.57
N GLY A 191 -46.98 -15.40 5.75
CA GLY A 191 -46.95 -14.64 7.01
C GLY A 191 -45.88 -13.55 7.04
N LEU A 192 -45.34 -13.15 5.89
CA LEU A 192 -44.34 -12.08 5.80
C LEU A 192 -45.03 -10.72 5.88
N LYS A 193 -44.46 -9.79 6.67
CA LYS A 193 -44.91 -8.39 6.69
C LYS A 193 -44.49 -7.68 5.39
N PRO A 194 -45.20 -6.62 4.97
CA PRO A 194 -44.78 -5.82 3.81
C PRO A 194 -43.37 -5.26 4.00
N GLY A 195 -42.64 -5.11 2.91
CA GLY A 195 -41.28 -4.57 2.91
C GLY A 195 -40.23 -5.42 2.20
N GLN A 196 -38.98 -5.04 2.44
CA GLN A 196 -37.81 -5.58 1.76
C GLN A 196 -37.24 -6.81 2.48
N ILE A 197 -36.97 -7.86 1.72
CA ILE A 197 -36.44 -9.14 2.20
C ILE A 197 -35.19 -9.58 1.41
N LYS A 198 -34.30 -10.33 2.06
CA LYS A 198 -33.18 -11.05 1.42
C LYS A 198 -33.41 -12.57 1.56
N ILE A 199 -32.82 -13.34 0.66
CA ILE A 199 -32.91 -14.81 0.66
C ILE A 199 -31.50 -15.38 0.74
N LEU A 200 -31.23 -16.17 1.78
CA LEU A 200 -29.96 -16.85 1.99
C LEU A 200 -30.17 -18.35 1.86
N VAL A 201 -29.68 -18.95 0.78
CA VAL A 201 -29.86 -20.37 0.48
C VAL A 201 -28.71 -21.20 1.05
N LYS A 202 -29.03 -22.36 1.62
CA LYS A 202 -28.07 -23.36 2.11
C LYS A 202 -27.89 -24.49 1.11
N GLU A 203 -26.86 -25.30 1.31
CA GLU A 203 -26.61 -26.45 0.45
C GLU A 203 -27.74 -27.48 0.52
N SER A 204 -27.93 -28.19 -0.59
CA SER A 204 -28.87 -29.31 -0.70
C SER A 204 -28.56 -30.42 0.31
N THR A 205 -29.55 -31.17 0.74
CA THR A 205 -29.36 -32.42 1.50
C THR A 205 -29.12 -33.63 0.59
N ASP A 206 -29.42 -33.51 -0.71
CA ASP A 206 -29.14 -34.55 -1.70
C ASP A 206 -27.62 -34.77 -1.86
N GLU A 207 -27.24 -36.03 -2.07
CA GLU A 207 -25.87 -36.42 -2.41
C GLU A 207 -25.42 -35.70 -3.70
N PHE A 208 -24.16 -35.25 -3.72
CA PHE A 208 -23.60 -34.64 -4.91
C PHE A 208 -23.35 -35.68 -5.99
N ILE A 209 -23.91 -35.43 -7.17
CA ILE A 209 -23.73 -36.25 -8.36
C ILE A 209 -23.04 -35.40 -9.41
N ALA A 210 -21.83 -35.77 -9.80
CA ALA A 210 -21.11 -35.17 -10.92
C ALA A 210 -21.88 -35.42 -12.22
N THR A 211 -21.94 -34.39 -13.06
CA THR A 211 -22.51 -34.47 -14.40
C THR A 211 -21.56 -35.29 -15.26
N PRO A 212 -22.02 -36.34 -15.95
CA PRO A 212 -21.16 -37.12 -16.83
C PRO A 212 -20.62 -36.25 -17.97
N VAL A 213 -19.29 -36.17 -18.09
CA VAL A 213 -18.60 -35.38 -19.13
C VAL A 213 -17.77 -36.27 -20.05
N ARG A 214 -17.33 -37.43 -19.56
CA ARG A 214 -16.48 -38.33 -20.34
C ARG A 214 -17.25 -38.95 -21.50
N LEU A 215 -16.57 -39.06 -22.64
CA LEU A 215 -17.09 -39.61 -23.89
C LEU A 215 -16.40 -40.93 -24.18
N THR A 216 -17.08 -41.84 -24.88
CA THR A 216 -16.44 -43.07 -25.38
C THR A 216 -15.23 -42.71 -26.24
N ASN A 217 -14.09 -43.37 -25.98
CA ASN A 217 -12.87 -43.18 -26.74
C ASN A 217 -12.95 -44.02 -28.04
N PRO A 218 -12.95 -43.39 -29.24
CA PRO A 218 -13.00 -44.13 -30.50
C PRO A 218 -11.72 -44.91 -30.81
N HIS A 219 -10.65 -44.71 -30.03
CA HIS A 219 -9.36 -45.36 -30.22
C HIS A 219 -9.07 -46.46 -29.18
N TYR A 220 -10.01 -46.75 -28.29
CA TYR A 220 -9.84 -47.79 -27.27
C TYR A 220 -9.64 -49.17 -27.92
N LEU A 221 -8.55 -49.85 -27.56
CA LEU A 221 -8.19 -51.17 -28.06
C LEU A 221 -7.78 -52.06 -26.87
N PRO A 222 -8.70 -52.89 -26.32
CA PRO A 222 -8.39 -53.76 -25.19
C PRO A 222 -7.32 -54.81 -25.54
N ASP A 223 -7.41 -55.35 -26.76
CA ASP A 223 -6.50 -56.37 -27.30
C ASP A 223 -5.66 -55.79 -28.46
N TYR A 224 -4.68 -54.95 -28.13
CA TYR A 224 -3.83 -54.29 -29.12
C TYR A 224 -2.55 -55.09 -29.37
N ASN A 225 -2.54 -55.97 -30.38
CA ASN A 225 -1.37 -56.79 -30.70
C ASN A 225 -0.15 -55.95 -31.15
N ASP A 226 1.05 -56.51 -31.02
CA ASP A 226 2.31 -55.81 -31.32
C ASP A 226 2.44 -55.39 -32.79
N ASP A 227 2.06 -56.26 -33.73
CA ASP A 227 2.19 -55.99 -35.16
C ASP A 227 1.37 -54.75 -35.58
N ASP A 228 0.07 -54.74 -35.24
CA ASP A 228 -0.83 -53.62 -35.51
C ASP A 228 -0.39 -52.35 -34.76
N PHE A 229 0.15 -52.50 -33.55
CA PHE A 229 0.64 -51.38 -32.74
C PHE A 229 1.84 -50.69 -33.39
N PHE A 230 2.86 -51.46 -33.77
CA PHE A 230 4.07 -50.90 -34.35
C PHE A 230 3.83 -50.36 -35.76
N ASP A 231 2.97 -50.99 -36.56
CA ASP A 231 2.57 -50.47 -37.87
C ASP A 231 1.92 -49.09 -37.77
N ARG A 232 1.05 -48.89 -36.77
CA ARG A 232 0.38 -47.61 -36.51
C ARG A 232 1.31 -46.57 -35.89
N SER A 233 2.15 -46.98 -34.95
CA SER A 233 3.09 -46.09 -34.25
C SER A 233 4.21 -45.59 -35.16
N ALA A 234 4.66 -46.41 -36.11
CA ALA A 234 5.68 -46.03 -37.09
C ALA A 234 5.17 -45.05 -38.16
N GLN A 235 3.84 -44.86 -38.29
CA GLN A 235 3.23 -43.92 -39.25
C GLN A 235 3.74 -44.08 -40.70
N GLY A 236 4.00 -45.32 -41.12
CA GLY A 236 4.53 -45.63 -42.45
C GLY A 236 6.04 -45.46 -42.59
N GLN A 237 6.77 -45.14 -41.52
CA GLN A 237 8.23 -45.21 -41.50
C GLN A 237 8.71 -46.67 -41.49
N GLN A 238 9.87 -46.90 -42.10
CA GLN A 238 10.51 -48.21 -42.11
C GLN A 238 11.00 -48.55 -40.70
N THR A 239 10.51 -49.64 -40.10
CA THR A 239 11.02 -50.12 -38.80
C THR A 239 12.38 -50.78 -38.96
N PHE A 240 13.19 -50.78 -37.90
CA PHE A 240 14.55 -51.34 -37.98
C PHE A 240 14.60 -52.86 -38.22
N TRP A 241 13.51 -53.58 -37.94
CA TRP A 241 13.47 -55.05 -38.04
C TRP A 241 12.91 -55.59 -39.37
N HIS A 242 12.41 -54.70 -40.25
CA HIS A 242 11.97 -55.07 -41.59
C HIS A 242 13.08 -54.89 -42.64
N PRO A 243 13.25 -55.83 -43.58
CA PRO A 243 14.33 -55.81 -44.55
C PRO A 243 14.25 -54.62 -45.51
N ASN A 244 15.37 -53.89 -45.65
CA ASN A 244 15.54 -52.79 -46.60
C ASN A 244 15.39 -53.30 -48.06
N ARG A 245 14.48 -52.72 -48.84
CA ARG A 245 14.38 -53.00 -50.28
C ARG A 245 15.44 -52.25 -51.13
N ILE A 246 16.13 -51.22 -50.59
CA ILE A 246 17.20 -50.42 -51.23
C ILE A 246 18.19 -49.91 -50.13
N ALA A 247 19.51 -49.85 -50.35
CA ALA A 247 20.57 -49.57 -49.33
C ALA A 247 21.10 -48.11 -49.29
N PRO A 248 21.84 -47.61 -48.24
CA PRO A 248 21.69 -47.70 -46.75
C PRO A 248 21.69 -46.27 -46.07
N PRO A 249 21.85 -46.14 -44.72
CA PRO A 249 20.90 -46.40 -43.63
C PRO A 249 20.26 -45.08 -43.14
N VAL A 250 18.94 -44.95 -43.25
CA VAL A 250 18.23 -44.06 -42.31
C VAL A 250 17.92 -44.96 -41.11
N GLU A 251 18.28 -44.53 -39.89
CA GLU A 251 17.91 -45.25 -38.66
C GLU A 251 16.41 -45.54 -38.73
N GLY A 252 16.04 -46.82 -38.79
CA GLY A 252 14.65 -47.21 -38.90
C GLY A 252 13.89 -46.79 -37.65
N TRP A 253 12.57 -46.57 -37.77
CA TRP A 253 11.71 -46.27 -36.63
C TRP A 253 11.87 -47.35 -35.55
N GLY A 254 11.97 -46.91 -34.30
CA GLY A 254 12.31 -47.77 -33.18
C GLY A 254 13.81 -48.04 -33.03
N THR A 255 14.71 -47.23 -33.60
CA THR A 255 16.14 -47.27 -33.22
C THR A 255 16.37 -46.27 -32.10
N MET A 256 16.14 -46.67 -30.83
CA MET A 256 16.21 -45.74 -29.70
C MET A 256 17.64 -45.37 -29.31
N GLY A 257 17.82 -44.14 -28.83
CA GLY A 257 19.06 -43.64 -28.23
C GLY A 257 19.25 -44.03 -26.76
N PRO A 258 20.38 -43.63 -26.13
CA PRO A 258 20.70 -43.98 -24.74
C PRO A 258 19.88 -43.24 -23.68
N SER A 259 19.17 -42.17 -24.06
CA SER A 259 18.22 -41.45 -23.20
C SER A 259 16.80 -41.88 -23.57
N LEU A 260 16.10 -42.53 -22.65
CA LEU A 260 14.74 -43.03 -22.90
C LEU A 260 13.73 -41.90 -23.10
N THR A 261 13.77 -40.93 -22.19
CA THR A 261 12.76 -39.87 -22.02
C THR A 261 12.93 -38.74 -23.02
N ALA A 262 14.12 -38.59 -23.59
CA ALA A 262 14.39 -37.70 -24.72
C ALA A 262 14.20 -38.38 -26.09
N ASP A 263 13.91 -39.69 -26.13
CA ASP A 263 13.76 -40.43 -27.37
C ASP A 263 12.38 -40.22 -27.99
N ARG A 264 12.37 -39.81 -29.26
CA ARG A 264 11.14 -39.57 -30.01
C ARG A 264 10.29 -40.83 -30.16
N TYR A 265 10.90 -41.99 -30.46
CA TYR A 265 10.15 -43.22 -30.69
C TYR A 265 9.53 -43.74 -29.39
N PHE A 266 10.18 -43.51 -28.26
CA PHE A 266 9.57 -43.79 -26.96
C PHE A 266 8.35 -42.89 -26.71
N ALA A 267 8.44 -41.60 -27.02
CA ALA A 267 7.28 -40.70 -26.92
C ALA A 267 6.11 -41.16 -27.81
N ASP A 268 6.39 -41.55 -29.06
CA ASP A 268 5.39 -42.11 -29.98
C ASP A 268 4.69 -43.35 -29.38
N ILE A 269 5.47 -44.25 -28.76
CA ILE A 269 4.94 -45.46 -28.09
C ILE A 269 4.04 -45.12 -26.92
N VAL A 270 4.49 -44.21 -26.03
CA VAL A 270 3.71 -43.81 -24.85
C VAL A 270 2.41 -43.14 -25.28
N GLU A 271 2.44 -42.24 -26.26
CA GLU A 271 1.24 -41.56 -26.77
C GLU A 271 0.26 -42.56 -27.40
N ALA A 272 0.73 -43.45 -28.26
CA ALA A 272 -0.10 -44.45 -28.92
C ALA A 272 -0.76 -45.42 -27.91
N GLU A 273 0.01 -45.90 -26.93
CA GLU A 273 -0.49 -46.81 -25.90
C GLU A 273 -1.48 -46.08 -24.97
N THR A 274 -1.16 -44.87 -24.52
CA THR A 274 -2.06 -44.05 -23.67
C THR A 274 -3.40 -43.83 -24.38
N LYS A 275 -3.37 -43.47 -25.66
CA LYS A 275 -4.57 -43.21 -26.46
C LYS A 275 -5.43 -44.46 -26.69
N ALA A 276 -4.80 -45.63 -26.77
CA ALA A 276 -5.50 -46.91 -26.95
C ALA A 276 -5.97 -47.55 -25.63
N HIS A 277 -5.42 -47.13 -24.50
CA HIS A 277 -5.63 -47.76 -23.20
C HIS A 277 -6.98 -47.45 -22.55
N PHE A 278 -7.39 -46.19 -22.53
CA PHE A 278 -8.58 -45.78 -21.79
C PHE A 278 -9.86 -45.96 -22.61
N GLU A 279 -10.89 -46.56 -22.01
CA GLU A 279 -12.22 -46.75 -22.64
C GLU A 279 -12.94 -45.42 -22.89
N PHE A 280 -12.69 -44.43 -22.03
CA PHE A 280 -13.29 -43.11 -22.11
C PHE A 280 -12.22 -42.03 -22.29
N ARG A 281 -12.65 -40.87 -22.80
CA ARG A 281 -11.83 -39.66 -22.94
C ARG A 281 -12.57 -38.46 -22.39
N HIS A 282 -11.82 -37.50 -21.84
CA HIS A 282 -12.36 -36.20 -21.48
C HIS A 282 -12.28 -35.23 -22.68
N PRO A 283 -13.25 -34.32 -22.88
CA PRO A 283 -13.15 -33.29 -23.91
C PRO A 283 -12.01 -32.29 -23.68
N ASP A 284 -11.82 -31.85 -22.44
CA ASP A 284 -10.85 -30.79 -22.07
C ASP A 284 -9.47 -31.31 -21.63
N PHE A 285 -9.30 -32.61 -21.44
CA PHE A 285 -7.99 -33.21 -21.12
C PHE A 285 -7.57 -34.13 -22.25
N HIS A 286 -6.34 -33.93 -22.73
CA HIS A 286 -5.79 -34.67 -23.87
C HIS A 286 -4.86 -35.79 -23.42
N PHE A 287 -4.94 -36.95 -24.09
CA PHE A 287 -4.05 -38.08 -23.81
C PHE A 287 -2.57 -37.73 -23.98
N SER A 288 -2.23 -36.86 -24.94
CA SER A 288 -0.85 -36.40 -25.15
C SER A 288 -0.24 -35.73 -23.91
N VAL A 289 -1.02 -34.93 -23.19
CA VAL A 289 -0.57 -34.24 -21.96
C VAL A 289 -0.32 -35.24 -20.83
N LEU A 290 -1.15 -36.29 -20.72
CA LEU A 290 -0.91 -37.38 -19.78
C LEU A 290 0.35 -38.17 -20.17
N SER A 291 0.54 -38.45 -21.46
CA SER A 291 1.74 -39.12 -21.98
C SER A 291 3.01 -38.33 -21.66
N GLU A 292 3.01 -37.01 -21.88
CA GLU A 292 4.11 -36.12 -21.50
C GLU A 292 4.37 -36.14 -19.99
N SER A 293 3.31 -36.12 -19.18
CA SER A 293 3.41 -36.21 -17.72
C SER A 293 4.05 -37.53 -17.27
N LEU A 294 3.68 -38.65 -17.91
CA LEU A 294 4.28 -39.96 -17.64
C LEU A 294 5.75 -40.02 -18.04
N ILE A 295 6.13 -39.47 -19.20
CA ILE A 295 7.52 -39.41 -19.66
C ILE A 295 8.36 -38.57 -18.69
N ALA A 296 7.87 -37.39 -18.29
CA ALA A 296 8.53 -36.53 -17.30
C ALA A 296 8.62 -37.19 -15.91
N GLY A 297 7.63 -37.99 -15.54
CA GLY A 297 7.64 -38.81 -14.33
C GLY A 297 8.71 -39.89 -14.35
N ILE A 298 8.85 -40.61 -15.47
CA ILE A 298 9.87 -41.64 -15.68
C ILE A 298 11.28 -41.04 -15.58
N ASP A 299 11.46 -39.80 -16.06
CA ASP A 299 12.74 -39.08 -16.02
C ASP A 299 13.11 -38.60 -14.61
N SER A 300 12.21 -37.83 -14.00
CA SER A 300 12.55 -37.05 -12.80
C SER A 300 12.32 -37.78 -11.48
N LEU A 301 11.35 -38.71 -11.43
CA LEU A 301 10.87 -39.33 -10.19
C LEU A 301 10.53 -38.32 -9.08
N SER A 302 10.17 -37.10 -9.45
CA SER A 302 9.94 -35.98 -8.53
C SER A 302 8.46 -35.87 -8.14
N ASP A 303 8.17 -35.36 -6.94
CA ASP A 303 6.80 -35.12 -6.47
C ASP A 303 5.96 -34.32 -7.48
N THR A 304 6.54 -33.26 -8.07
CA THR A 304 5.87 -32.40 -9.06
C THR A 304 5.50 -33.13 -10.35
N SER A 305 6.27 -34.14 -10.75
CA SER A 305 5.95 -34.98 -11.90
C SER A 305 4.78 -35.92 -11.61
N PHE A 306 4.72 -36.52 -10.41
CA PHE A 306 3.58 -37.35 -9.99
C PHE A 306 2.32 -36.52 -9.79
N ASP A 307 2.46 -35.26 -9.35
CA ASP A 307 1.38 -34.29 -9.26
C ASP A 307 0.76 -34.01 -10.64
N SER A 308 1.59 -33.89 -11.66
CA SER A 308 1.15 -33.71 -13.05
C SER A 308 0.44 -34.95 -13.59
N VAL A 309 0.94 -36.15 -13.27
CA VAL A 309 0.29 -37.42 -13.62
C VAL A 309 -1.07 -37.55 -12.92
N LEU A 310 -1.18 -37.17 -11.64
CA LEU A 310 -2.44 -37.18 -10.91
C LEU A 310 -3.44 -36.18 -11.53
N ALA A 311 -3.03 -34.95 -11.79
CA ALA A 311 -3.89 -33.90 -12.32
C ALA A 311 -4.41 -34.22 -13.73
N ASN A 312 -3.62 -34.88 -14.57
CA ASN A 312 -4.01 -35.24 -15.94
C ASN A 312 -4.62 -36.64 -16.06
N GLY A 313 -4.36 -37.54 -15.10
CA GLY A 313 -4.85 -38.91 -15.09
C GLY A 313 -6.26 -39.07 -14.52
N LEU A 314 -6.58 -38.35 -13.44
CA LEU A 314 -7.91 -38.42 -12.79
C LEU A 314 -9.09 -38.18 -13.76
N PRO A 315 -9.08 -37.15 -14.63
CA PRO A 315 -10.16 -36.90 -15.57
C PRO A 315 -10.38 -38.01 -16.61
N MET A 316 -9.40 -38.90 -16.81
CA MET A 316 -9.54 -40.04 -17.73
C MET A 316 -10.28 -41.20 -17.07
N VAL A 317 -10.04 -41.41 -15.78
CA VAL A 317 -10.48 -42.62 -15.07
C VAL A 317 -11.79 -42.46 -14.30
N MET A 318 -12.23 -41.23 -14.01
CA MET A 318 -13.48 -40.96 -13.27
C MET A 318 -14.20 -39.67 -13.69
N GLU A 319 -15.52 -39.59 -13.46
CA GLU A 319 -16.34 -38.43 -13.86
C GLU A 319 -16.00 -37.18 -13.06
N GLU A 320 -15.77 -37.33 -11.75
CA GLU A 320 -15.37 -36.25 -10.85
C GLU A 320 -13.88 -35.88 -10.98
N GLY A 321 -13.14 -36.53 -11.89
CA GLY A 321 -11.70 -36.36 -12.03
C GLY A 321 -11.27 -34.94 -12.44
N GLU A 322 -12.09 -34.23 -13.22
CA GLU A 322 -11.87 -32.80 -13.54
C GLU A 322 -11.93 -31.93 -12.27
N ILE A 323 -12.89 -32.19 -11.39
CA ILE A 323 -13.05 -31.42 -10.13
C ILE A 323 -11.80 -31.56 -9.29
N PHE A 324 -11.28 -32.78 -9.14
CA PHE A 324 -10.06 -33.03 -8.37
C PHE A 324 -8.81 -32.50 -9.03
N SER A 325 -8.73 -32.57 -10.37
CA SER A 325 -7.64 -31.94 -11.12
C SER A 325 -7.56 -30.43 -10.86
N VAL A 326 -8.70 -29.75 -10.78
CA VAL A 326 -8.79 -28.32 -10.45
C VAL A 326 -8.49 -28.06 -8.98
N LEU A 327 -9.11 -28.81 -8.06
CA LEU A 327 -8.85 -28.71 -6.63
C LEU A 327 -7.36 -28.84 -6.32
N PHE A 328 -6.70 -29.79 -6.96
CA PHE A 328 -5.29 -30.05 -6.75
C PHE A 328 -4.41 -28.92 -7.27
N ARG A 329 -4.77 -28.33 -8.42
CA ARG A 329 -4.06 -27.19 -9.02
C ARG A 329 -4.51 -25.82 -8.51
N LEU A 330 -5.45 -25.77 -7.57
CA LEU A 330 -6.05 -24.54 -7.09
C LEU A 330 -5.00 -23.61 -6.44
N PRO A 331 -4.83 -22.37 -6.88
CA PRO A 331 -3.89 -21.44 -6.25
C PRO A 331 -4.19 -21.20 -4.76
N LYS A 332 -3.18 -20.80 -3.97
CA LYS A 332 -3.36 -20.57 -2.51
C LYS A 332 -4.40 -19.48 -2.18
N HIS A 333 -4.63 -18.53 -3.09
CA HIS A 333 -5.51 -17.37 -2.88
C HIS A 333 -6.99 -17.64 -3.21
N GLU A 334 -7.30 -18.78 -3.83
CA GLU A 334 -8.66 -19.14 -4.18
C GLU A 334 -9.45 -19.61 -2.94
N THR A 335 -10.77 -19.42 -2.97
CA THR A 335 -11.65 -19.58 -1.80
C THR A 335 -12.55 -20.82 -1.89
N ALA A 336 -13.06 -21.26 -0.74
CA ALA A 336 -14.09 -22.31 -0.68
C ALA A 336 -15.31 -21.96 -1.53
N ASP A 337 -15.79 -20.71 -1.50
CA ASP A 337 -16.95 -20.29 -2.27
C ASP A 337 -16.78 -20.53 -3.77
N ARG A 338 -15.64 -20.09 -4.33
CA ARG A 338 -15.35 -20.25 -5.76
C ARG A 338 -15.17 -21.70 -6.16
N MET A 339 -14.46 -22.49 -5.34
CA MET A 339 -14.32 -23.93 -5.59
C MET A 339 -15.66 -24.66 -5.54
N LEU A 340 -16.51 -24.38 -4.54
CA LEU A 340 -17.85 -24.98 -4.44
C LEU A 340 -18.75 -24.51 -5.59
N ALA A 341 -18.67 -23.24 -6.00
CA ALA A 341 -19.38 -22.75 -7.18
C ALA A 341 -18.92 -23.46 -8.47
N TYR A 342 -17.62 -23.75 -8.59
CA TYR A 342 -17.10 -24.53 -9.71
C TYR A 342 -17.63 -25.97 -9.73
N MET A 343 -17.79 -26.59 -8.56
CA MET A 343 -18.43 -27.90 -8.43
C MET A 343 -19.92 -27.85 -8.77
N ARG A 344 -20.66 -26.83 -8.34
CA ARG A 344 -22.10 -26.64 -8.68
C ARG A 344 -22.34 -26.46 -10.18
N ALA A 345 -21.32 -26.05 -10.94
CA ALA A 345 -21.37 -26.02 -12.40
C ALA A 345 -21.19 -27.42 -13.04
N ARG A 346 -20.60 -28.38 -12.30
CA ARG A 346 -20.23 -29.73 -12.76
C ARG A 346 -21.03 -30.84 -12.11
N GLY A 347 -21.96 -30.52 -11.22
CA GLY A 347 -22.81 -31.52 -10.56
C GLY A 347 -23.96 -30.87 -9.81
N LYS A 348 -24.83 -31.71 -9.26
CA LYS A 348 -26.01 -31.30 -8.48
C LYS A 348 -25.99 -32.02 -7.13
N GLY A 349 -26.53 -31.38 -6.10
CA GLY A 349 -26.52 -31.90 -4.72
C GLY A 349 -25.56 -31.09 -3.85
N ASN A 350 -24.99 -31.72 -2.82
CA ASN A 350 -24.16 -31.03 -1.82
C ASN A 350 -22.64 -31.17 -2.07
N PRO A 351 -21.98 -30.20 -2.72
CA PRO A 351 -20.55 -30.28 -2.99
C PRO A 351 -19.68 -30.28 -1.72
N GLN A 352 -20.13 -29.63 -0.64
CA GLN A 352 -19.38 -29.53 0.61
C GLN A 352 -19.32 -30.89 1.34
N VAL A 353 -20.47 -31.55 1.49
CA VAL A 353 -20.56 -32.90 2.09
C VAL A 353 -19.81 -33.91 1.24
N PHE A 354 -19.84 -33.75 -0.09
CA PHE A 354 -19.11 -34.61 -1.02
C PHE A 354 -17.60 -34.54 -0.81
N ILE A 355 -17.00 -33.35 -0.79
CA ILE A 355 -15.55 -33.22 -0.56
C ILE A 355 -15.15 -33.79 0.80
N ASN A 356 -15.87 -33.42 1.86
CA ASN A 356 -15.51 -33.80 3.24
C ASN A 356 -15.59 -35.30 3.50
N ASN A 357 -16.45 -36.02 2.77
CA ASN A 357 -16.65 -37.46 2.94
C ASN A 357 -16.19 -38.28 1.72
N TYR A 358 -15.38 -37.68 0.83
CA TYR A 358 -14.99 -38.35 -0.40
C TYR A 358 -14.08 -39.57 -0.10
N PRO A 359 -14.33 -40.74 -0.71
CA PRO A 359 -13.51 -41.94 -0.50
C PRO A 359 -12.18 -41.87 -1.29
N TRP A 360 -11.24 -41.05 -0.83
CA TRP A 360 -9.94 -40.81 -1.49
C TRP A 360 -9.17 -42.09 -1.83
N ASP A 361 -9.18 -43.08 -0.94
CA ASP A 361 -8.53 -44.37 -1.17
C ASP A 361 -9.09 -45.13 -2.39
N LYS A 362 -10.40 -45.02 -2.64
CA LYS A 362 -11.04 -45.65 -3.80
C LYS A 362 -10.54 -45.01 -5.09
N ALA A 363 -10.50 -43.67 -5.14
CA ALA A 363 -10.00 -42.92 -6.29
C ALA A 363 -8.53 -43.23 -6.57
N LYS A 364 -7.70 -43.27 -5.52
CA LYS A 364 -6.31 -43.66 -5.57
C LYS A 364 -6.12 -45.05 -6.17
N ASN A 365 -6.86 -46.04 -5.68
CA ASN A 365 -6.74 -47.41 -6.15
C ASN A 365 -7.17 -47.55 -7.63
N ILE A 366 -8.22 -46.84 -8.04
CA ILE A 366 -8.66 -46.81 -9.45
C ILE A 366 -7.56 -46.23 -10.34
N LEU A 367 -7.06 -45.03 -10.03
CA LEU A 367 -6.03 -44.40 -10.84
C LEU A 367 -4.74 -45.23 -10.89
N ASN A 368 -4.29 -45.75 -9.74
CA ASN A 368 -3.07 -46.56 -9.68
C ASN A 368 -3.20 -47.83 -10.52
N SER A 369 -4.32 -48.54 -10.45
CA SER A 369 -4.56 -49.76 -11.24
C SER A 369 -4.53 -49.48 -12.75
N GLU A 370 -5.16 -48.40 -13.20
CA GLU A 370 -5.17 -48.01 -14.61
C GLU A 370 -3.75 -47.64 -15.10
N LEU A 371 -3.02 -46.84 -14.32
CA LEU A 371 -1.65 -46.43 -14.68
C LEU A 371 -0.65 -47.59 -14.63
N GLU A 372 -0.75 -48.52 -13.67
CA GLU A 372 0.07 -49.74 -13.64
C GLU A 372 -0.19 -50.62 -14.87
N SER A 373 -1.46 -50.76 -15.26
CA SER A 373 -1.85 -51.49 -16.47
C SER A 373 -1.25 -50.84 -17.73
N LEU A 374 -1.34 -49.50 -17.85
CA LEU A 374 -0.76 -48.75 -18.96
C LEU A 374 0.77 -48.88 -19.02
N LEU A 375 1.46 -48.70 -17.90
CA LEU A 375 2.92 -48.83 -17.83
C LEU A 375 3.39 -50.24 -18.16
N SER A 376 2.63 -51.26 -17.75
CA SER A 376 2.90 -52.66 -18.11
C SER A 376 2.85 -52.87 -19.63
N LYS A 377 1.84 -52.30 -20.31
CA LYS A 377 1.75 -52.36 -21.77
C LYS A 377 2.91 -51.61 -22.45
N ILE A 378 3.23 -50.40 -22.01
CA ILE A 378 4.37 -49.61 -22.52
C ILE A 378 5.68 -50.38 -22.37
N LYS A 379 5.93 -50.95 -21.19
CA LYS A 379 7.10 -51.80 -20.93
C LYS A 379 7.14 -52.98 -21.91
N GLY A 380 6.00 -53.65 -22.12
CA GLY A 380 5.86 -54.74 -23.07
C GLY A 380 6.29 -54.35 -24.49
N ARG A 381 5.88 -53.17 -24.98
CA ARG A 381 6.32 -52.68 -26.31
C ARG A 381 7.84 -52.54 -26.41
N VAL A 382 8.48 -52.01 -25.37
CA VAL A 382 9.95 -51.86 -25.34
C VAL A 382 10.63 -53.24 -25.26
N GLU A 383 10.04 -54.22 -24.57
CA GLU A 383 10.52 -55.61 -24.53
C GLU A 383 10.37 -56.32 -25.88
N SER A 384 9.31 -56.04 -26.65
CA SER A 384 9.15 -56.55 -28.01
C SER A 384 10.21 -55.98 -28.95
N LEU A 385 10.50 -54.68 -28.89
CA LEU A 385 11.61 -54.07 -29.64
C LEU A 385 12.98 -54.67 -29.27
N LYS A 386 13.20 -54.93 -27.97
CA LYS A 386 14.39 -55.63 -27.47
C LYS A 386 14.52 -57.03 -28.08
N SER A 387 13.40 -57.76 -28.17
CA SER A 387 13.35 -59.12 -28.71
C SER A 387 13.65 -59.12 -30.21
N GLU A 388 13.09 -58.17 -30.97
CA GLU A 388 13.40 -57.97 -32.39
C GLU A 388 14.87 -57.59 -32.63
N ALA A 389 15.43 -56.69 -31.81
CA ALA A 389 16.85 -56.34 -31.88
C ALA A 389 17.76 -57.57 -31.60
N SER A 390 17.36 -58.40 -30.63
CA SER A 390 18.08 -59.65 -30.31
C SER A 390 17.99 -60.66 -31.46
N ARG A 391 16.82 -60.80 -32.09
CA ARG A 391 16.59 -61.68 -33.25
C ARG A 391 17.49 -61.32 -34.43
N LEU A 392 17.83 -60.05 -34.59
CA LEU A 392 18.69 -59.53 -35.66
C LEU A 392 20.17 -59.39 -35.26
N ASN A 393 20.55 -59.82 -34.06
CA ASN A 393 21.91 -59.68 -33.49
C ASN A 393 22.40 -58.22 -33.37
N TYR A 394 21.49 -57.28 -33.08
CA TYR A 394 21.85 -55.90 -32.75
C TYR A 394 22.14 -55.77 -31.24
N ASP A 395 23.29 -56.29 -30.81
CA ASP A 395 23.66 -56.42 -29.39
C ASP A 395 23.66 -55.09 -28.63
N TYR A 396 24.14 -54.01 -29.26
CA TYR A 396 24.10 -52.67 -28.68
C TYR A 396 22.66 -52.23 -28.34
N LEU A 397 21.73 -52.41 -29.28
CA LEU A 397 20.33 -52.04 -29.06
C LEU A 397 19.65 -52.94 -28.03
N SER A 398 19.84 -54.26 -28.12
CA SER A 398 19.16 -55.22 -27.25
C SER A 398 19.69 -55.23 -25.81
N SER A 399 21.01 -55.22 -25.65
CA SER A 399 21.68 -55.46 -24.36
C SER A 399 22.06 -54.18 -23.62
N ASP A 400 22.42 -53.12 -24.34
CA ASP A 400 22.89 -51.87 -23.73
C ASP A 400 21.78 -50.81 -23.63
N ILE A 401 20.95 -50.68 -24.69
CA ILE A 401 19.89 -49.66 -24.76
C ILE A 401 18.57 -50.18 -24.17
N TYR A 402 17.91 -51.14 -24.83
CA TYR A 402 16.57 -51.57 -24.45
C TYR A 402 16.50 -52.22 -23.07
N LYS A 403 17.52 -52.99 -22.70
CA LYS A 403 17.59 -53.57 -21.35
C LYS A 403 17.61 -52.48 -20.26
N LYS A 404 18.34 -51.38 -20.50
CA LYS A 404 18.39 -50.24 -19.58
C LYS A 404 17.04 -49.53 -19.53
N HIS A 405 16.43 -49.28 -20.69
CA HIS A 405 15.12 -48.62 -20.81
C HIS A 405 14.01 -49.38 -20.08
N VAL A 406 13.93 -50.70 -20.26
CA VAL A 406 13.00 -51.56 -19.52
C VAL A 406 13.23 -51.45 -18.01
N SER A 407 14.49 -51.43 -17.56
CA SER A 407 14.82 -51.27 -16.13
C SER A 407 14.39 -49.90 -15.58
N THR A 408 14.48 -48.83 -16.38
CA THR A 408 14.04 -47.48 -15.99
C THR A 408 12.52 -47.45 -15.80
N ILE A 409 11.75 -48.00 -16.75
CA ILE A 409 10.28 -48.09 -16.66
C ILE A 409 9.87 -48.93 -15.45
N ASP A 410 10.52 -50.07 -15.21
CA ASP A 410 10.26 -50.95 -14.06
C ASP A 410 10.53 -50.25 -12.72
N THR A 411 11.52 -49.35 -12.68
CA THR A 411 11.83 -48.54 -11.50
C THR A 411 10.73 -47.50 -11.24
N TYR A 412 10.24 -46.83 -12.28
CA TYR A 412 9.12 -45.89 -12.18
C TYR A 412 7.85 -46.61 -11.71
N ALA A 413 7.50 -47.74 -12.33
CA ALA A 413 6.32 -48.53 -11.99
C ALA A 413 6.31 -48.97 -10.51
N LYS A 414 7.47 -49.42 -9.97
CA LYS A 414 7.60 -49.80 -8.55
C LYS A 414 7.36 -48.65 -7.57
N LYS A 415 7.63 -47.41 -7.98
CA LYS A 415 7.47 -46.21 -7.13
C LYS A 415 6.12 -45.51 -7.31
N LEU A 416 5.36 -45.88 -8.34
CA LEU A 416 4.12 -45.22 -8.72
C LEU A 416 3.11 -45.19 -7.56
N SER A 417 2.80 -46.34 -6.98
CA SER A 417 1.81 -46.47 -5.90
C SER A 417 2.14 -45.59 -4.70
N ASP A 418 3.40 -45.59 -4.24
CA ASP A 418 3.83 -44.81 -3.07
C ASP A 418 3.77 -43.30 -3.35
N ASN A 419 4.24 -42.87 -4.52
CA ASN A 419 4.27 -41.45 -4.89
C ASN A 419 2.87 -40.90 -5.19
N LEU A 420 2.01 -41.68 -5.86
CA LEU A 420 0.60 -41.31 -6.02
C LEU A 420 -0.09 -41.23 -4.65
N SER A 421 0.19 -42.15 -3.74
CA SER A 421 -0.36 -42.09 -2.37
C SER A 421 0.00 -40.78 -1.67
N GLN A 422 1.24 -40.29 -1.84
CA GLN A 422 1.66 -38.99 -1.30
C GLN A 422 0.95 -37.83 -2.00
N ALA A 423 0.80 -37.86 -3.33
CA ALA A 423 0.09 -36.84 -4.09
C ALA A 423 -1.40 -36.75 -3.70
N PHE A 424 -2.08 -37.88 -3.54
CA PHE A 424 -3.46 -37.93 -3.04
C PHE A 424 -3.57 -37.35 -1.63
N LYS A 425 -2.61 -37.64 -0.74
CA LYS A 425 -2.59 -37.07 0.60
C LYS A 425 -2.44 -35.54 0.58
N ARG A 426 -1.64 -34.99 -0.35
CA ARG A 426 -1.55 -33.53 -0.56
C ARG A 426 -2.88 -32.95 -1.02
N MET A 427 -3.56 -33.62 -1.96
CA MET A 427 -4.88 -33.21 -2.44
C MET A 427 -5.95 -33.25 -1.35
N GLU A 428 -5.98 -34.31 -0.55
CA GLU A 428 -6.89 -34.47 0.60
C GLU A 428 -6.65 -33.38 1.65
N ASN A 429 -5.39 -33.10 2.00
CA ASN A 429 -5.07 -32.02 2.93
C ASN A 429 -5.53 -30.66 2.41
N LYS A 430 -5.33 -30.40 1.11
CA LYS A 430 -5.76 -29.15 0.46
C LYS A 430 -7.27 -29.02 0.44
N ALA A 431 -7.98 -30.13 0.20
CA ALA A 431 -9.43 -30.18 0.29
C ALA A 431 -9.91 -29.82 1.70
N SER A 432 -9.35 -30.44 2.73
CA SER A 432 -9.69 -30.19 4.14
C SER A 432 -9.41 -28.74 4.53
N GLN A 433 -8.22 -28.22 4.20
CA GLN A 433 -7.85 -26.81 4.47
C GLN A 433 -8.80 -25.82 3.81
N LEU A 434 -9.22 -26.09 2.57
CA LEU A 434 -10.17 -25.24 1.88
C LEU A 434 -11.54 -25.27 2.54
N MET A 435 -11.95 -26.41 3.10
CA MET A 435 -13.24 -26.59 3.76
C MET A 435 -13.25 -26.16 5.24
N ASP A 436 -12.10 -25.79 5.82
CA ASP A 436 -12.02 -25.32 7.21
C ASP A 436 -12.76 -23.99 7.44
N ASP A 437 -12.83 -23.12 6.42
CA ASP A 437 -13.61 -21.89 6.45
C ASP A 437 -14.59 -21.81 5.27
N VAL A 438 -15.86 -22.05 5.59
CA VAL A 438 -16.99 -21.96 4.66
C VAL A 438 -17.97 -20.84 5.02
N SER A 439 -17.57 -19.93 5.90
CA SER A 439 -18.46 -18.89 6.44
C SER A 439 -18.97 -17.92 5.38
N ASP A 440 -18.13 -17.60 4.39
CA ASP A 440 -18.43 -16.71 3.27
C ASP A 440 -19.01 -17.42 2.03
N VAL A 441 -19.32 -18.72 2.14
CA VAL A 441 -19.87 -19.49 0.99
C VAL A 441 -21.30 -19.07 0.69
N SER A 442 -21.54 -18.68 -0.56
CA SER A 442 -22.86 -18.36 -1.07
C SER A 442 -23.34 -19.38 -2.09
N VAL A 443 -24.52 -19.97 -1.83
CA VAL A 443 -25.16 -20.91 -2.75
C VAL A 443 -25.84 -20.19 -3.92
N ILE A 444 -26.06 -18.87 -3.85
CA ILE A 444 -26.71 -18.07 -4.90
C ILE A 444 -25.82 -16.93 -5.38
N GLN A 445 -25.95 -16.50 -6.64
CA GLN A 445 -25.06 -15.51 -7.26
C GLN A 445 -25.18 -14.10 -6.64
N ALA A 446 -26.33 -13.78 -6.05
CA ALA A 446 -26.61 -12.44 -5.52
C ALA A 446 -27.27 -12.55 -4.13
N PRO A 447 -26.53 -12.97 -3.09
CA PRO A 447 -27.07 -13.11 -1.73
C PRO A 447 -27.55 -11.78 -1.13
N ASP A 448 -26.98 -10.67 -1.58
CA ASP A 448 -27.36 -9.33 -1.14
C ASP A 448 -28.51 -8.70 -1.93
N HIS A 449 -29.03 -9.38 -2.96
CA HIS A 449 -30.16 -8.87 -3.73
C HIS A 449 -31.40 -8.76 -2.84
N VAL A 450 -32.05 -7.61 -2.90
CA VAL A 450 -33.24 -7.31 -2.11
C VAL A 450 -34.48 -7.55 -2.94
N TYR A 451 -35.41 -8.31 -2.39
CA TYR A 451 -36.71 -8.59 -2.97
C TYR A 451 -37.81 -7.92 -2.15
N SER A 452 -39.01 -7.83 -2.73
CA SER A 452 -40.21 -7.36 -2.04
C SER A 452 -41.01 -8.57 -1.53
N ALA A 453 -41.50 -8.50 -0.28
CA ALA A 453 -42.37 -9.52 0.30
C ALA A 453 -43.70 -9.69 -0.47
N GLU A 454 -44.06 -8.67 -1.26
CA GLU A 454 -45.25 -8.57 -2.09
C GLU A 454 -45.05 -9.13 -3.51
N ALA A 455 -43.82 -9.54 -3.88
CA ALA A 455 -43.47 -9.96 -5.24
C ALA A 455 -44.23 -11.21 -5.74
N GLY A 456 -44.81 -11.98 -4.82
CA GLY A 456 -45.57 -13.20 -5.11
C GLY A 456 -44.67 -14.38 -5.52
N THR A 457 -43.83 -14.25 -6.54
CA THR A 457 -42.85 -15.27 -6.97
C THR A 457 -41.45 -14.69 -7.04
N ILE A 458 -40.49 -15.35 -6.40
CA ILE A 458 -39.06 -15.01 -6.46
C ILE A 458 -38.29 -16.19 -7.05
N GLU A 459 -37.42 -15.89 -8.02
CA GLU A 459 -36.47 -16.84 -8.59
C GLU A 459 -35.05 -16.35 -8.29
N VAL A 460 -34.25 -17.18 -7.62
CA VAL A 460 -32.83 -16.93 -7.37
C VAL A 460 -31.97 -17.86 -8.23
N VAL A 461 -30.77 -17.41 -8.60
CA VAL A 461 -29.84 -18.20 -9.42
C VAL A 461 -28.74 -18.78 -8.55
N VAL A 462 -28.51 -20.10 -8.66
CA VAL A 462 -27.44 -20.81 -7.93
C VAL A 462 -26.07 -20.30 -8.38
N ASN A 463 -25.18 -20.05 -7.43
CA ASN A 463 -23.79 -19.68 -7.67
C ASN A 463 -23.03 -20.87 -8.27
N ALA A 464 -22.85 -20.83 -9.58
CA ALA A 464 -22.12 -21.83 -10.34
C ALA A 464 -21.22 -21.15 -11.38
N ILE A 465 -19.91 -21.39 -11.31
CA ILE A 465 -18.91 -20.78 -12.20
C ILE A 465 -18.29 -21.83 -13.13
N PRO A 466 -18.18 -21.57 -14.44
CA PRO A 466 -17.70 -22.57 -15.39
C PRO A 466 -16.18 -22.76 -15.34
N LYS A 467 -15.42 -21.76 -14.89
CA LYS A 467 -13.94 -21.77 -14.87
C LYS A 467 -13.40 -21.12 -13.60
N ILE A 468 -12.25 -21.61 -13.15
CA ILE A 468 -11.41 -21.03 -12.10
C ILE A 468 -10.05 -20.67 -12.74
N GLU A 469 -9.45 -19.55 -12.33
CA GLU A 469 -8.08 -19.20 -12.73
C GLU A 469 -7.11 -20.08 -11.94
N LEU A 470 -6.33 -20.89 -12.65
CA LEU A 470 -5.35 -21.81 -12.07
C LEU A 470 -3.93 -21.24 -12.05
N GLU A 471 -3.75 -20.01 -12.52
CA GLU A 471 -2.45 -19.34 -12.50
C GLU A 471 -2.23 -18.71 -11.13
N GLU A 472 -1.04 -18.91 -10.56
CA GLU A 472 -0.67 -18.26 -9.31
C GLU A 472 -0.66 -16.73 -9.47
N GLN A 473 -1.17 -16.04 -8.44
CA GLN A 473 -1.04 -14.59 -8.37
C GLN A 473 0.43 -14.21 -8.39
N LYS A 474 0.69 -13.07 -9.01
CA LYS A 474 2.03 -12.51 -9.05
C LYS A 474 2.22 -11.59 -7.87
N TRP A 475 3.46 -11.43 -7.45
CA TRP A 475 3.79 -10.57 -6.32
C TRP A 475 5.00 -9.69 -6.63
N ILE A 476 5.23 -8.66 -5.82
CA ILE A 476 6.44 -7.84 -5.88
C ILE A 476 6.76 -7.33 -4.48
N LYS A 477 8.01 -7.51 -4.05
CA LYS A 477 8.55 -6.84 -2.86
C LYS A 477 9.25 -5.58 -3.31
N ILE A 478 8.78 -4.42 -2.88
CA ILE A 478 9.46 -3.14 -3.09
C ILE A 478 10.43 -2.99 -1.92
N ARG A 479 11.70 -2.74 -2.22
CA ARG A 479 12.77 -2.53 -1.24
C ARG A 479 13.48 -1.22 -1.55
N ALA A 480 13.40 -0.24 -0.66
CA ALA A 480 14.09 1.03 -0.81
C ALA A 480 15.19 1.17 0.26
N VAL A 481 16.41 1.47 -0.20
CA VAL A 481 17.61 1.64 0.64
C VAL A 481 18.43 2.84 0.18
N HIS A 482 19.17 3.43 1.10
CA HIS A 482 20.16 4.46 0.79
C HIS A 482 21.39 3.82 0.10
N ASP A 483 22.08 4.59 -0.76
CA ASP A 483 23.40 4.20 -1.31
C ASP A 483 24.50 4.49 -0.28
N ASP A 484 24.56 3.65 0.75
CA ASP A 484 25.44 3.74 1.91
C ASP A 484 26.15 2.40 2.20
N LEU A 485 27.03 2.36 3.21
CA LEU A 485 27.77 1.16 3.59
C LEU A 485 26.89 0.17 4.37
N TRP A 486 25.92 0.66 5.13
CA TRP A 486 25.08 -0.17 6.00
C TRP A 486 23.83 -0.73 5.30
N GLY A 487 23.45 -0.19 4.14
CA GLY A 487 22.23 -0.55 3.42
C GLY A 487 20.98 -0.07 4.16
N THR A 488 21.04 1.16 4.67
CA THR A 488 20.02 1.77 5.54
C THR A 488 18.68 1.87 4.82
N PRO A 489 17.55 1.50 5.44
CA PRO A 489 16.24 1.57 4.80
C PRO A 489 15.81 3.01 4.51
N VAL A 490 15.11 3.23 3.39
CA VAL A 490 14.50 4.52 3.06
C VAL A 490 13.07 4.55 3.59
N TYR A 491 12.73 5.59 4.35
CA TYR A 491 11.35 5.84 4.74
C TYR A 491 10.65 6.68 3.68
N ALA A 492 9.59 6.13 3.10
CA ALA A 492 8.78 6.82 2.11
C ALA A 492 7.33 6.33 2.19
N LYS A 493 6.42 7.26 1.90
CA LYS A 493 4.98 7.06 1.99
C LYS A 493 4.29 7.35 0.66
N ASN A 494 3.02 6.99 0.57
CA ASN A 494 2.17 7.23 -0.61
C ASN A 494 2.73 6.59 -1.90
N LEU A 495 3.23 5.36 -1.79
CA LEU A 495 3.63 4.57 -2.94
C LEU A 495 2.40 4.11 -3.71
N LYS A 496 2.58 4.10 -5.02
CA LYS A 496 1.60 3.71 -6.01
C LYS A 496 2.22 2.69 -6.94
N VAL A 497 1.52 1.58 -7.13
CA VAL A 497 1.97 0.41 -7.86
C VAL A 497 1.10 0.26 -9.10
N ILE A 498 1.70 0.41 -10.27
CA ILE A 498 1.01 0.39 -11.56
C ILE A 498 1.40 -0.88 -12.31
N ALA A 499 0.42 -1.75 -12.57
CA ALA A 499 0.62 -2.98 -13.33
C ALA A 499 0.55 -2.71 -14.84
N ASN A 500 1.51 -3.24 -15.62
CA ASN A 500 1.55 -3.16 -17.09
C ASN A 500 1.34 -1.73 -17.65
N GLY A 501 1.88 -0.71 -16.97
CA GLY A 501 1.77 0.69 -17.38
C GLY A 501 0.34 1.24 -17.50
N SER A 502 -0.63 0.56 -16.88
CA SER A 502 -2.06 0.84 -17.01
C SER A 502 -2.61 1.61 -15.79
N VAL A 503 -3.82 1.26 -15.31
CA VAL A 503 -4.43 1.86 -14.12
C VAL A 503 -3.66 1.43 -12.85
N PRO A 504 -3.58 2.27 -11.81
CA PRO A 504 -2.94 1.90 -10.55
C PRO A 504 -3.59 0.66 -9.95
N HIS A 505 -2.79 -0.34 -9.59
CA HIS A 505 -3.25 -1.57 -8.94
C HIS A 505 -3.44 -1.36 -7.44
N LYS A 506 -2.47 -0.73 -6.78
CA LYS A 506 -2.56 -0.27 -5.39
C LYS A 506 -2.03 1.15 -5.27
N ASP A 507 -2.63 1.93 -4.38
CA ASP A 507 -2.22 3.28 -4.02
C ASP A 507 -2.06 3.42 -2.50
N LYS A 508 -1.42 4.52 -2.08
CA LYS A 508 -1.23 4.89 -0.67
C LYS A 508 -0.54 3.83 0.18
N LEU A 509 0.43 3.12 -0.42
CA LEU A 509 1.27 2.16 0.29
C LEU A 509 2.40 2.88 1.02
N ASP A 510 2.70 2.45 2.23
CA ASP A 510 3.81 2.98 3.03
C ASP A 510 4.91 1.91 3.15
N LEU A 511 6.17 2.34 3.03
CA LEU A 511 7.29 1.47 3.37
C LEU A 511 7.36 1.28 4.88
N ASN A 512 7.74 0.08 5.32
CA ASN A 512 7.89 -0.22 6.74
C ASN A 512 8.92 0.74 7.41
N PRO A 513 8.54 1.52 8.43
CA PRO A 513 9.40 2.53 9.06
C PRO A 513 10.35 1.94 10.14
N LEU A 514 10.69 0.65 10.05
CA LEU A 514 11.65 -0.01 10.94
C LEU A 514 13.10 0.29 10.53
N PRO A 515 14.06 0.39 11.48
CA PRO A 515 15.47 0.66 11.16
C PRO A 515 16.22 -0.56 10.62
N GLN A 516 15.66 -1.77 10.78
CA GLN A 516 16.34 -3.00 10.40
C GLN A 516 16.60 -3.07 8.89
N ARG A 517 17.82 -3.46 8.53
CA ARG A 517 18.23 -3.66 7.14
C ARG A 517 17.32 -4.67 6.42
N SER A 518 16.88 -4.32 5.22
CA SER A 518 16.08 -5.21 4.38
C SER A 518 16.91 -6.13 3.50
N THR A 519 16.30 -7.26 3.11
CA THR A 519 16.88 -8.28 2.22
C THR A 519 16.03 -8.48 0.95
N ALA A 520 16.63 -9.10 -0.07
CA ALA A 520 15.88 -9.57 -1.23
C ALA A 520 15.21 -10.91 -0.92
N SER A 521 13.99 -11.09 -1.41
CA SER A 521 13.22 -12.31 -1.29
C SER A 521 13.01 -12.94 -2.67
N GLU A 522 13.13 -14.27 -2.74
CA GLU A 522 12.91 -15.07 -3.95
C GLU A 522 11.52 -15.72 -3.99
N THR A 523 10.81 -15.76 -2.85
CA THR A 523 9.46 -16.31 -2.72
C THR A 523 8.52 -15.32 -2.06
N MET A 524 7.22 -15.44 -2.34
CA MET A 524 6.16 -14.60 -1.77
C MET A 524 6.08 -14.77 -0.25
N ASP A 525 6.14 -16.02 0.24
CA ASP A 525 6.06 -16.33 1.67
C ASP A 525 7.22 -15.65 2.44
N LEU A 526 8.44 -15.73 1.90
CA LEU A 526 9.60 -15.05 2.49
C LEU A 526 9.46 -13.53 2.42
N ALA A 527 8.89 -12.98 1.34
CA ALA A 527 8.66 -11.55 1.21
C ALA A 527 7.66 -11.04 2.28
N LEU A 528 6.56 -11.75 2.50
CA LEU A 528 5.55 -11.41 3.51
C LEU A 528 6.07 -11.58 4.94
N GLU A 529 6.93 -12.56 5.19
CA GLU A 529 7.59 -12.74 6.48
C GLU A 529 8.57 -11.60 6.77
N THR A 530 9.48 -11.34 5.83
CA THR A 530 10.53 -10.32 5.98
C THR A 530 9.98 -8.90 6.02
N GLN A 531 8.84 -8.60 5.37
CA GLN A 531 8.19 -7.29 5.48
C GLN A 531 7.85 -6.91 6.93
N LYS A 532 7.58 -7.88 7.81
CA LYS A 532 7.17 -7.60 9.20
C LYS A 532 8.32 -7.09 10.07
N THR A 533 9.55 -7.43 9.72
CA THR A 533 10.74 -7.19 10.55
C THR A 533 11.76 -6.27 9.88
N GLU A 534 11.71 -6.10 8.57
CA GLU A 534 12.65 -5.28 7.80
C GLU A 534 12.09 -3.89 7.49
N GLY A 535 12.98 -2.90 7.47
CA GLY A 535 12.71 -1.51 7.09
C GLY A 535 12.73 -1.26 5.59
N GLY A 536 12.03 -0.20 5.16
CA GLY A 536 12.09 0.27 3.77
C GLY A 536 11.45 -0.70 2.77
N VAL A 537 10.55 -1.58 3.22
CA VAL A 537 9.92 -2.60 2.37
C VAL A 537 8.41 -2.56 2.42
N VAL A 538 7.79 -2.95 1.31
CA VAL A 538 6.35 -3.26 1.21
C VAL A 538 6.15 -4.34 0.15
N VAL A 539 5.22 -5.26 0.37
CA VAL A 539 4.87 -6.34 -0.57
C VAL A 539 3.47 -6.09 -1.13
N VAL A 540 3.34 -6.30 -2.44
CA VAL A 540 2.07 -6.43 -3.14
C VAL A 540 1.99 -7.85 -3.66
N ASP A 541 1.08 -8.65 -3.11
CA ASP A 541 0.94 -10.09 -3.30
C ASP A 541 -0.28 -10.52 -4.13
N ASP A 542 -1.09 -9.55 -4.56
CA ASP A 542 -2.36 -9.76 -5.26
C ASP A 542 -2.30 -9.27 -6.72
N LEU A 543 -1.12 -9.26 -7.35
CA LEU A 543 -1.02 -8.89 -8.76
C LEU A 543 -1.66 -9.98 -9.62
N LYS A 544 -2.36 -9.54 -10.67
CA LYS A 544 -3.00 -10.45 -11.62
C LYS A 544 -1.96 -11.35 -12.30
N PRO A 545 -2.28 -12.61 -12.62
CA PRO A 545 -1.36 -13.52 -13.30
C PRO A 545 -0.79 -13.02 -14.64
N ASN A 546 -1.55 -12.17 -15.35
CA ASN A 546 -1.12 -11.53 -16.60
C ASN A 546 -0.28 -10.24 -16.41
N THR A 547 0.15 -9.93 -15.19
CA THR A 547 1.02 -8.77 -14.92
C THR A 547 2.46 -9.13 -15.30
N ASP A 548 3.07 -8.45 -16.26
CA ASP A 548 4.46 -8.75 -16.66
C ASP A 548 5.47 -7.82 -16.00
N SER A 549 5.05 -6.58 -15.75
CA SER A 549 5.87 -5.55 -15.14
C SER A 549 5.07 -4.62 -14.24
N VAL A 550 5.78 -3.98 -13.31
CA VAL A 550 5.24 -3.02 -12.36
C VAL A 550 6.05 -1.73 -12.40
N THR A 551 5.36 -0.60 -12.43
CA THR A 551 5.95 0.72 -12.20
C THR A 551 5.61 1.20 -10.79
N ILE A 552 6.60 1.73 -10.09
CA ILE A 552 6.48 2.25 -8.72
C ILE A 552 6.58 3.77 -8.79
N GLU A 553 5.55 4.47 -8.30
CA GLU A 553 5.52 5.93 -8.21
C GLU A 553 5.35 6.36 -6.74
N TYR A 554 6.05 7.42 -6.34
CA TYR A 554 5.85 8.04 -5.02
C TYR A 554 5.02 9.31 -5.20
N GLU A 555 3.77 9.30 -4.75
CA GLU A 555 2.89 10.44 -4.88
C GLU A 555 3.09 11.42 -3.72
N GLY A 556 3.50 12.65 -4.03
CA GLY A 556 3.67 13.67 -3.00
C GLY A 556 2.32 14.10 -2.42
N GLU A 557 2.26 14.32 -1.11
CA GLU A 557 1.05 14.85 -0.47
C GLU A 557 0.76 16.28 -0.99
N PRO A 558 -0.51 16.62 -1.32
CA PRO A 558 -0.86 17.98 -1.73
C PRO A 558 -0.43 19.03 -0.68
N GLY A 559 0.34 20.04 -1.11
CA GLY A 559 0.82 21.12 -0.25
C GLY A 559 2.00 20.75 0.67
N ILE A 560 2.65 19.60 0.47
CA ILE A 560 3.78 19.15 1.31
C ILE A 560 4.99 20.10 1.25
N GLU A 561 5.29 20.69 0.09
CA GLU A 561 6.40 21.64 -0.06
C GLU A 561 6.23 22.87 0.84
N ASP A 562 5.00 23.40 0.97
CA ASP A 562 4.73 24.53 1.86
C ASP A 562 4.93 24.15 3.34
N LYS A 563 4.61 22.91 3.72
CA LYS A 563 4.85 22.40 5.09
C LYS A 563 6.34 22.25 5.37
N ILE A 564 7.11 21.76 4.38
CA ILE A 564 8.58 21.62 4.46
C ILE A 564 9.22 23.00 4.65
N VAL A 565 8.89 23.98 3.79
CA VAL A 565 9.47 25.33 3.83
C VAL A 565 9.17 26.02 5.18
N LYS A 566 7.91 25.96 5.66
CA LYS A 566 7.54 26.54 6.96
C LYS A 566 8.29 25.92 8.13
N GLN A 567 8.51 24.60 8.09
CA GLN A 567 9.26 23.90 9.13
C GLN A 567 10.75 24.30 9.09
N GLN A 568 11.33 24.42 7.91
CA GLN A 568 12.72 24.91 7.73
C GLN A 568 12.88 26.36 8.24
N GLU A 569 11.94 27.26 7.92
CA GLU A 569 11.97 28.66 8.40
C GLU A 569 11.86 28.74 9.94
N ALA A 570 11.03 27.90 10.57
CA ALA A 570 10.93 27.84 12.02
C ALA A 570 12.23 27.38 12.69
N ILE A 571 12.86 26.34 12.12
CA ILE A 571 14.16 25.84 12.58
C ILE A 571 15.23 26.92 12.45
N GLU A 572 15.32 27.59 11.30
CA GLU A 572 16.28 28.67 11.07
C GLU A 572 16.09 29.83 12.04
N THR A 573 14.85 30.24 12.28
CA THR A 573 14.53 31.31 13.25
C THR A 573 15.01 30.94 14.66
N TYR A 574 14.87 29.67 15.04
CA TYR A 574 15.33 29.19 16.33
C TYR A 574 16.86 29.18 16.43
N LEU A 575 17.55 28.62 15.44
CA LEU A 575 19.02 28.61 15.36
C LEU A 575 19.60 30.03 15.34
N ASP A 576 18.94 30.96 14.66
CA ASP A 576 19.29 32.38 14.65
C ASP A 576 19.21 33.00 16.05
N GLY A 577 18.14 32.69 16.80
CA GLY A 577 17.98 33.12 18.18
C GLY A 577 19.10 32.62 19.10
N LEU A 578 19.53 31.37 18.93
CA LEU A 578 20.65 30.78 19.67
C LEU A 578 21.96 31.51 19.36
N LEU A 579 22.28 31.67 18.06
CA LEU A 579 23.50 32.34 17.60
C LEU A 579 23.59 33.79 18.12
N ASN A 580 22.49 34.55 18.04
CA ASN A 580 22.41 35.92 18.55
C ASN A 580 22.74 36.01 20.04
N THR A 581 22.17 35.10 20.82
CA THR A 581 22.28 35.12 22.27
C THR A 581 23.70 34.78 22.71
N VAL A 582 24.28 33.71 22.15
CA VAL A 582 25.65 33.30 22.47
C VAL A 582 26.68 34.34 22.01
N ALA A 583 26.55 34.88 20.79
CA ALA A 583 27.48 35.88 20.27
C ALA A 583 27.50 37.16 21.12
N LYS A 584 26.34 37.58 21.62
CA LYS A 584 26.21 38.75 22.50
C LYS A 584 26.82 38.53 23.87
N ASP A 585 26.49 37.43 24.53
CA ASP A 585 26.89 37.21 25.92
C ASP A 585 28.35 36.70 26.04
N MET A 586 28.94 36.22 24.93
CA MET A 586 30.38 35.91 24.83
C MET A 586 31.27 37.15 24.57
N THR A 587 30.70 38.34 24.34
CA THR A 587 31.47 39.57 24.03
C THR A 587 32.54 39.91 25.06
N GLY A 588 32.31 39.62 26.34
CA GLY A 588 33.29 39.84 27.41
C GLY A 588 34.56 39.01 27.24
N PHE A 589 34.42 37.71 26.97
CA PHE A 589 35.54 36.82 26.68
C PHE A 589 36.19 37.14 25.34
N GLN A 590 35.39 37.49 24.33
CA GLN A 590 35.90 37.86 23.01
C GLN A 590 36.76 39.13 23.07
N LYS A 591 36.34 40.14 23.85
CA LYS A 591 37.11 41.37 24.05
C LYS A 591 38.45 41.07 24.72
N GLN A 592 38.45 40.26 25.78
CA GLN A 592 39.68 39.84 26.45
C GLN A 592 40.61 39.09 25.48
N TRP A 593 40.06 38.17 24.68
CA TRP A 593 40.82 37.44 23.67
C TRP A 593 41.43 38.39 22.63
N ASN A 594 40.68 39.38 22.15
CA ASN A 594 41.18 40.35 21.16
C ASN A 594 42.29 41.25 21.72
N GLU A 595 42.25 41.58 23.01
CA GLU A 595 43.23 42.46 23.67
C GLU A 595 44.52 41.71 24.07
N GLU A 596 44.40 40.49 24.57
CA GLU A 596 45.51 39.73 25.17
C GLU A 596 45.96 38.51 24.34
N GLY A 597 45.12 38.03 23.41
CA GLY A 597 45.37 36.86 22.60
C GLY A 597 45.62 35.59 23.40
N VAL A 598 46.51 34.72 22.91
CA VAL A 598 46.91 33.49 23.62
C VAL A 598 47.43 33.75 25.04
N LEU A 599 47.89 34.96 25.36
CA LEU A 599 48.37 35.32 26.69
C LEU A 599 47.27 35.33 27.75
N CYS A 600 45.99 35.46 27.37
CA CYS A 600 44.87 35.40 28.32
C CYS A 600 44.63 33.99 28.90
N LEU A 601 45.32 32.97 28.39
CA LEU A 601 45.28 31.60 28.92
C LEU A 601 46.11 31.45 30.22
N GLY A 602 47.03 32.39 30.51
CA GLY A 602 47.77 32.58 31.77
C GLY A 602 48.95 31.63 32.05
N ASP A 603 49.83 32.01 33.00
CA ASP A 603 51.07 31.30 33.41
C ASP A 603 50.89 29.81 33.81
N GLY A 604 49.67 29.39 34.14
CA GLY A 604 49.36 28.00 34.50
C GLY A 604 49.39 27.00 33.34
N VAL A 605 49.44 27.46 32.08
CA VAL A 605 49.67 26.59 30.90
C VAL A 605 51.15 26.17 30.81
N LEU A 606 52.08 27.05 31.21
CA LEU A 606 53.53 26.77 31.14
C LEU A 606 54.06 25.92 32.29
N GLU A 607 53.51 26.02 33.50
CA GLU A 607 53.93 25.16 34.63
C GLU A 607 53.29 23.76 34.59
N GLY A 608 52.11 23.62 33.99
CA GLY A 608 51.33 22.38 33.94
C GLY A 608 51.73 21.38 32.84
N ALA A 609 52.53 21.80 31.86
CA ALA A 609 52.99 20.93 30.78
C ALA A 609 53.82 19.73 31.29
N LYS A 610 54.52 19.88 32.42
CA LYS A 610 55.49 18.90 32.96
C LYS A 610 54.95 17.49 33.29
N ALA A 611 53.64 17.26 33.30
CA ALA A 611 53.04 16.00 33.79
C ALA A 611 52.28 15.16 32.74
N TRP A 612 52.32 15.54 31.45
CA TRP A 612 51.41 15.01 30.44
C TRP A 612 52.24 14.51 29.23
N GLY A 613 51.94 13.33 28.70
CA GLY A 613 52.66 12.79 27.52
C GLY A 613 52.50 13.67 26.28
N ALA A 614 53.43 13.57 25.32
CA ALA A 614 53.55 14.48 24.17
C ALA A 614 52.25 14.70 23.38
N ASP A 615 51.52 13.62 23.04
CA ASP A 615 50.28 13.69 22.25
C ASP A 615 49.11 14.36 23.00
N VAL A 616 49.14 14.41 24.33
CA VAL A 616 48.09 15.00 25.17
C VAL A 616 48.41 16.44 25.54
N VAL A 617 49.70 16.80 25.67
CA VAL A 617 50.15 18.20 25.83
C VAL A 617 49.85 19.01 24.57
N GLU A 618 49.99 18.40 23.39
CA GLU A 618 49.69 19.01 22.10
C GLU A 618 48.25 19.55 22.06
N LEU A 619 47.26 18.82 22.60
CA LEU A 619 45.85 19.25 22.64
C LEU A 619 45.63 20.60 23.35
N PHE A 620 46.54 21.01 24.23
CA PHE A 620 46.44 22.25 24.99
C PHE A 620 47.36 23.35 24.47
N SER A 621 48.05 23.08 23.36
CA SER A 621 48.98 24.02 22.75
C SER A 621 48.24 25.09 21.93
N PRO A 622 48.81 26.30 21.81
CA PRO A 622 48.29 27.32 20.91
C PRO A 622 48.21 26.88 19.45
N GLU A 623 49.06 25.94 19.01
CA GLU A 623 49.03 25.36 17.66
C GLU A 623 47.77 24.55 17.40
N VAL A 624 47.35 23.67 18.32
CA VAL A 624 46.12 22.89 18.14
C VAL A 624 44.88 23.78 18.10
N TRP A 625 44.79 24.77 18.99
CA TRP A 625 43.73 25.78 18.89
C TRP A 625 43.85 26.62 17.59
N GLY A 626 45.07 26.81 17.10
CA GLY A 626 45.38 27.38 15.79
C GLY A 626 44.74 26.63 14.63
N GLU A 627 45.05 25.34 14.54
CA GLU A 627 44.56 24.38 13.54
C GLU A 627 43.05 24.18 13.63
N MET A 628 42.51 24.11 14.84
CA MET A 628 41.07 24.03 15.09
C MET A 628 40.35 25.27 14.55
N GLY A 629 40.92 26.46 14.80
CA GLY A 629 40.36 27.70 14.27
C GLY A 629 40.35 27.71 12.75
N HIS A 630 41.46 27.34 12.11
CA HIS A 630 41.54 27.21 10.65
C HIS A 630 40.51 26.25 10.08
N THR A 631 40.42 25.04 10.63
CA THR A 631 39.47 24.02 10.19
C THR A 631 38.03 24.52 10.29
N LEU A 632 37.70 25.19 11.40
CA LEU A 632 36.39 25.81 11.60
C LEU A 632 36.12 26.94 10.60
N ALA A 633 37.11 27.81 10.33
CA ALA A 633 36.98 28.87 9.32
C ALA A 633 36.70 28.33 7.92
N ASP A 634 37.41 27.28 7.55
CA ASP A 634 37.30 26.60 6.27
C ASP A 634 35.95 25.89 6.13
N ALA A 635 35.44 25.31 7.22
CA ALA A 635 34.13 24.66 7.26
C ALA A 635 32.99 25.70 7.19
N THR A 636 33.09 26.82 7.90
CA THR A 636 32.14 27.94 7.81
C THR A 636 32.10 28.49 6.38
N THR A 637 33.26 28.76 5.80
CA THR A 637 33.39 29.30 4.44
C THR A 637 32.77 28.37 3.41
N ASP A 638 33.09 27.07 3.51
CA ASP A 638 32.57 26.03 2.64
C ASP A 638 31.05 25.85 2.79
N GLY A 639 30.52 25.95 4.02
CA GLY A 639 29.08 26.00 4.29
C GLY A 639 28.37 27.14 3.55
N PHE A 640 28.91 28.36 3.63
CA PHE A 640 28.38 29.52 2.90
C PHE A 640 28.47 29.36 1.37
N ASP A 641 29.59 28.84 0.86
CA ASP A 641 29.78 28.59 -0.57
C ASP A 641 28.77 27.56 -1.09
N LYS A 642 28.48 26.51 -0.31
CA LYS A 642 27.45 25.52 -0.65
C LYS A 642 26.04 26.06 -0.49
N LEU A 643 25.73 26.82 0.56
CA LEU A 643 24.43 27.49 0.70
C LEU A 643 24.15 28.39 -0.50
N TYR A 644 25.15 29.12 -0.99
CA TYR A 644 25.01 29.97 -2.18
C TYR A 644 24.61 29.17 -3.44
N ILE A 645 25.12 27.94 -3.59
CA ILE A 645 24.89 27.09 -4.77
C ILE A 645 23.58 26.31 -4.64
N TYR A 646 23.37 25.66 -3.50
CA TYR A 646 22.33 24.65 -3.31
C TYR A 646 21.08 25.20 -2.59
N ALA A 647 21.21 26.28 -1.82
CA ALA A 647 20.16 26.83 -0.96
C ALA A 647 20.18 28.38 -0.91
N ASN A 648 20.21 29.03 -2.08
CA ASN A 648 20.49 30.47 -2.18
C ASN A 648 19.54 31.38 -1.37
N GLN A 649 18.28 30.97 -1.19
CA GLN A 649 17.35 31.72 -0.32
C GLN A 649 17.80 31.71 1.14
N LYS A 650 18.29 30.56 1.62
CA LYS A 650 18.82 30.39 2.98
C LYS A 650 20.14 31.14 3.15
N TYR A 651 21.01 31.10 2.13
CA TYR A 651 22.19 31.97 2.05
C TYR A 651 21.83 33.44 2.24
N ASN A 652 20.88 33.98 1.46
CA ASN A 652 20.53 35.40 1.54
C ASN A 652 19.96 35.80 2.91
N ALA A 653 19.19 34.91 3.56
CA ALA A 653 18.68 35.14 4.90
C ALA A 653 19.82 35.23 5.92
N LEU A 654 20.75 34.27 5.88
CA LEU A 654 21.91 34.21 6.77
C LEU A 654 22.94 35.34 6.49
N GLU A 655 23.15 35.72 5.23
CA GLU A 655 24.02 36.83 4.84
C GLU A 655 23.43 38.17 5.29
N LYS A 656 22.13 38.39 5.07
CA LYS A 656 21.43 39.58 5.57
C LYS A 656 21.57 39.69 7.08
N TYR A 657 21.45 38.57 7.79
CA TYR A 657 21.65 38.53 9.23
C TYR A 657 23.09 38.86 9.64
N THR A 658 24.10 38.21 9.05
CA THR A 658 25.51 38.54 9.34
C THR A 658 25.83 40.01 9.03
N ALA A 659 25.16 40.61 8.04
CA ALA A 659 25.27 42.05 7.74
C ALA A 659 24.46 42.97 8.68
N ASP A 660 23.27 42.56 9.14
CA ASP A 660 22.38 43.35 10.01
C ASP A 660 22.77 43.25 11.50
N ALA A 661 23.32 42.13 11.97
CA ALA A 661 24.00 42.01 13.27
C ALA A 661 25.22 42.96 13.36
N MET A 662 25.73 43.40 12.21
CA MET A 662 26.78 44.42 12.08
C MET A 662 26.25 45.85 11.88
N LYS A 663 24.93 46.08 11.83
CA LYS A 663 24.34 47.43 11.73
C LYS A 663 24.13 48.06 13.11
N GLY A 664 24.89 49.11 13.37
CA GLY A 664 24.97 49.84 14.64
C GLY A 664 26.36 50.40 14.92
N THR A 665 27.36 49.96 14.16
CA THR A 665 28.72 50.50 14.16
C THR A 665 29.18 50.74 12.72
N GLU A 666 28.60 51.75 12.07
CA GLU A 666 29.05 52.24 10.74
C GLU A 666 30.51 52.76 10.75
N VAL A 667 31.11 52.93 11.94
CA VAL A 667 32.56 53.19 12.10
C VAL A 667 33.39 51.91 12.29
N GLN A 668 32.78 50.76 12.61
CA GLN A 668 33.44 49.43 12.59
C GLN A 668 33.21 48.68 11.28
N LEU A 669 32.43 49.21 10.34
CA LEU A 669 32.22 48.61 9.01
C LEU A 669 33.47 48.70 8.09
N ALA A 670 34.53 49.42 8.50
CA ALA A 670 35.89 49.25 7.94
C ALA A 670 36.70 48.14 8.65
N GLN A 671 36.09 47.39 9.58
CA GLN A 671 36.69 46.47 10.55
C GLN A 671 35.71 45.33 10.93
N SER A 672 35.12 44.59 9.97
CA SER A 672 34.15 43.54 10.34
C SER A 672 34.79 42.42 11.17
N ASP A 673 34.56 42.47 12.48
CA ASP A 673 34.91 41.45 13.45
C ASP A 673 33.71 40.53 13.68
N LEU A 674 33.59 39.48 12.85
CA LEU A 674 33.11 38.22 13.40
C LEU A 674 34.05 37.84 14.55
N PRO A 675 33.53 37.36 15.70
CA PRO A 675 34.36 36.92 16.82
C PRO A 675 35.27 35.84 16.29
N SER A 676 36.58 36.04 16.37
CA SER A 676 37.44 34.96 15.91
C SER A 676 38.85 35.10 16.47
N TRP A 677 39.00 34.46 17.62
CA TRP A 677 40.23 33.79 17.98
C TRP A 677 40.83 33.00 16.81
N VAL A 678 39.99 32.54 15.88
CA VAL A 678 40.32 31.96 14.58
C VAL A 678 41.21 32.86 13.69
N LYS A 679 41.04 34.20 13.69
CA LYS A 679 41.90 35.15 12.94
C LYS A 679 43.31 35.17 13.51
N GLN A 680 43.42 35.14 14.84
CA GLN A 680 44.71 35.15 15.53
C GLN A 680 45.40 33.79 15.46
N ALA A 681 44.65 32.70 15.60
CA ALA A 681 45.07 31.33 15.28
C ALA A 681 45.69 31.26 13.87
N ALA A 682 44.96 31.78 12.86
CA ALA A 682 45.43 31.80 11.48
C ALA A 682 46.72 32.61 11.29
N TYR A 683 46.77 33.79 11.90
CA TYR A 683 47.94 34.66 11.93
C TYR A 683 49.16 34.00 12.61
N ILE A 684 48.97 33.34 13.77
CA ILE A 684 50.02 32.64 14.52
C ILE A 684 50.62 31.51 13.68
N SER A 685 49.80 30.67 13.04
CA SER A 685 50.27 29.61 12.14
C SER A 685 51.04 30.14 10.93
N SER A 686 50.72 31.36 10.45
CA SER A 686 51.34 31.95 9.26
C SER A 686 52.68 32.67 9.50
N MET A 687 52.89 33.28 10.68
CA MET A 687 54.02 34.18 10.91
C MET A 687 55.18 33.58 11.70
N ALA A 688 54.96 32.54 12.50
CA ALA A 688 56.04 31.96 13.29
C ALA A 688 55.81 30.49 13.67
N PRO A 689 56.00 29.54 12.73
CA PRO A 689 55.92 28.11 13.04
C PRO A 689 56.90 27.68 14.16
N ASN A 690 58.00 28.42 14.38
CA ASN A 690 59.07 28.05 15.30
C ASN A 690 59.11 28.80 16.64
N LEU A 691 58.28 29.83 16.89
CA LEU A 691 58.35 30.59 18.14
C LEU A 691 57.70 29.87 19.32
N LEU A 692 56.75 28.98 19.05
CA LEU A 692 56.08 28.15 20.04
C LEU A 692 56.78 26.79 20.23
N ILE A 693 57.41 26.24 19.17
CA ILE A 693 58.24 25.01 19.21
C ILE A 693 59.39 25.11 20.24
N ALA A 694 59.94 26.31 20.45
CA ALA A 694 61.04 26.52 21.40
C ALA A 694 60.62 26.41 22.88
N ALA A 695 59.31 26.41 23.19
CA ALA A 695 58.80 26.30 24.55
C ALA A 695 58.29 24.88 24.90
N SER A 696 58.16 23.96 23.95
CA SER A 696 57.30 22.76 24.11
C SER A 696 57.94 21.40 23.81
N VAL A 697 59.25 21.25 23.55
CA VAL A 697 59.77 19.99 22.96
C VAL A 697 60.72 19.13 23.81
N ASP A 698 61.31 19.58 24.93
CA ASP A 698 62.44 18.82 25.54
C ASP A 698 62.21 18.11 26.90
N ALA A 699 60.98 17.93 27.42
CA ALA A 699 60.84 17.31 28.75
C ALA A 699 59.46 16.65 29.06
N TYR A 700 59.23 15.38 28.69
CA TYR A 700 58.01 14.66 29.09
C TYR A 700 58.26 13.16 29.32
N GLU A 701 58.11 12.66 30.57
CA GLU A 701 58.47 11.26 30.91
C GLU A 701 57.39 10.38 31.59
N ASN A 702 56.15 10.79 31.94
CA ASN A 702 55.10 9.79 32.29
C ASN A 702 53.64 10.28 32.34
N ILE A 703 52.70 9.32 32.20
CA ILE A 703 51.24 9.50 31.96
C ILE A 703 50.36 9.46 33.23
N ASP A 704 50.81 8.84 34.32
CA ASP A 704 49.92 8.41 35.41
C ASP A 704 49.42 9.53 36.35
N GLU A 705 50.19 10.60 36.58
CA GLU A 705 49.80 11.72 37.49
C GLU A 705 48.76 12.68 36.88
N ALA A 706 48.69 12.80 35.55
CA ALA A 706 47.72 13.67 34.86
C ALA A 706 46.31 13.07 34.82
N ILE A 707 46.21 11.74 34.79
CA ILE A 707 44.94 11.02 34.87
C ILE A 707 44.29 11.29 36.24
N ASP A 708 45.06 11.42 37.33
CA ASP A 708 44.54 11.71 38.67
C ASP A 708 43.96 13.15 38.82
N ASP A 709 44.53 14.16 38.14
CA ASP A 709 44.03 15.55 38.12
C ASP A 709 42.69 15.68 37.36
N VAL A 710 42.50 14.88 36.31
CA VAL A 710 41.27 14.84 35.48
C VAL A 710 40.24 13.84 36.05
N GLN A 711 40.69 12.77 36.72
CA GLN A 711 39.85 11.78 37.44
C GLN A 711 38.98 12.46 38.52
N LEU A 712 39.49 13.51 39.17
CA LEU A 712 38.72 14.29 40.15
C LEU A 712 37.45 14.91 39.55
N TRP A 713 37.33 15.02 38.23
CA TRP A 713 36.22 15.68 37.53
C TRP A 713 35.16 14.70 37.01
N TRP A 714 35.42 13.40 37.06
CA TRP A 714 34.58 12.41 36.38
C TRP A 714 34.32 11.16 37.23
N ASN A 715 33.07 10.68 37.22
CA ASN A 715 32.69 9.42 37.88
C ASN A 715 32.99 8.17 37.03
N GLU A 716 33.79 8.29 35.96
CA GLU A 716 34.22 7.17 35.09
C GLU A 716 35.53 6.58 35.62
N GLY A 717 35.76 5.28 35.41
CA GLY A 717 37.02 4.64 35.83
C GLY A 717 38.25 5.27 35.15
N SER A 718 39.38 5.34 35.88
CA SER A 718 40.65 5.93 35.43
C SER A 718 41.07 5.52 34.01
N ASP A 719 40.85 4.25 33.70
CA ASP A 719 41.31 3.62 32.45
C ASP A 719 40.43 4.01 31.25
N ASP A 720 39.13 4.24 31.47
CA ASP A 720 38.19 4.61 30.40
C ASP A 720 38.36 6.07 29.99
N MET A 721 38.54 6.97 30.97
CA MET A 721 38.81 8.39 30.71
C MET A 721 40.13 8.58 29.93
N ALA A 722 41.19 7.87 30.35
CA ALA A 722 42.47 7.92 29.66
C ALA A 722 42.38 7.39 28.21
N ARG A 723 41.52 6.40 27.95
CA ARG A 723 41.24 5.86 26.61
C ARG A 723 40.52 6.91 25.75
N LYS A 724 39.46 7.54 26.26
CA LYS A 724 38.69 8.58 25.53
C LYS A 724 39.54 9.79 25.17
N ILE A 725 40.37 10.28 26.09
CA ILE A 725 41.30 11.39 25.83
C ILE A 725 42.29 11.04 24.72
N LYS A 726 42.90 9.84 24.77
CA LYS A 726 43.83 9.37 23.73
C LYS A 726 43.15 9.21 22.38
N CYS A 727 41.91 8.74 22.36
CA CYS A 727 41.09 8.62 21.16
C CYS A 727 40.86 10.01 20.52
N ILE A 728 40.43 10.99 21.31
CA ILE A 728 40.26 12.38 20.85
C ILE A 728 41.57 12.97 20.35
N ALA A 729 42.69 12.79 21.07
CA ALA A 729 44.01 13.29 20.65
C ALA A 729 44.41 12.77 19.26
N ARG A 730 44.20 11.47 19.03
CA ARG A 730 44.54 10.78 17.77
C ARG A 730 43.63 11.20 16.61
N HIS A 731 42.33 11.35 16.87
CA HIS A 731 41.32 11.57 15.84
C HIS A 731 40.80 13.01 15.77
N ARG A 732 41.47 13.97 16.44
CA ARG A 732 41.05 15.37 16.56
C ARG A 732 40.66 16.00 15.22
N GLU A 733 41.48 15.83 14.18
CA GLU A 733 41.21 16.38 12.85
C GLU A 733 39.95 15.76 12.23
N ALA A 734 39.77 14.45 12.39
CA ALA A 734 38.59 13.76 11.89
C ALA A 734 37.32 14.22 12.61
N ILE A 735 37.38 14.45 13.93
CA ILE A 735 36.24 14.93 14.72
C ILE A 735 35.87 16.37 14.31
N TRP A 736 36.86 17.25 14.13
CA TRP A 736 36.61 18.62 13.67
C TRP A 736 36.12 18.72 12.23
N ASN A 737 36.56 17.80 11.38
CA ASN A 737 36.10 17.73 10.00
C ASN A 737 34.76 16.99 9.84
N LEU A 738 34.21 16.41 10.92
CA LEU A 738 32.94 15.68 10.89
C LEU A 738 31.78 16.53 10.33
N PRO A 739 31.53 17.79 10.76
CA PRO A 739 30.57 18.69 10.11
C PRO A 739 30.69 18.78 8.59
N THR A 740 31.93 18.76 8.07
CA THR A 740 32.20 18.84 6.63
C THR A 740 31.68 17.60 5.90
N LEU A 741 31.70 16.42 6.52
CA LEU A 741 31.13 15.20 5.91
C LEU A 741 29.63 15.35 5.65
N PHE A 742 28.88 15.93 6.60
CA PHE A 742 27.45 16.21 6.44
C PHE A 742 27.18 17.26 5.37
N THR A 743 27.92 18.37 5.39
CA THR A 743 27.77 19.41 4.36
C THR A 743 28.26 18.95 2.98
N ASN A 744 29.07 17.90 2.89
CA ASN A 744 29.47 17.26 1.63
C ASN A 744 28.46 16.21 1.13
N ASN A 745 27.44 15.84 1.92
CA ASN A 745 26.60 14.65 1.66
C ASN A 745 27.44 13.35 1.59
N ASP A 746 28.54 13.27 2.34
CA ASP A 746 29.43 12.10 2.37
C ASP A 746 28.98 11.10 3.44
N VAL A 747 27.87 10.42 3.17
CA VAL A 747 27.28 9.43 4.09
C VAL A 747 28.24 8.27 4.39
N LYS A 748 28.97 7.78 3.37
CA LYS A 748 29.96 6.71 3.54
C LYS A 748 31.10 7.14 4.46
N GLY A 749 31.50 8.41 4.37
CA GLY A 749 32.43 9.03 5.31
C GLY A 749 31.89 9.09 6.73
N VAL A 750 30.62 9.47 6.92
CA VAL A 750 29.95 9.50 8.23
C VAL A 750 29.88 8.11 8.86
N GLU A 751 29.44 7.10 8.11
CA GLU A 751 29.37 5.71 8.59
C GLU A 751 30.76 5.19 8.97
N LYS A 752 31.77 5.46 8.14
CA LYS A 752 33.16 5.09 8.45
C LYS A 752 33.66 5.79 9.70
N PHE A 753 33.29 7.04 9.92
CA PHE A 753 33.62 7.78 11.15
C PHE A 753 32.97 7.12 12.37
N VAL A 754 31.70 6.68 12.27
CA VAL A 754 31.03 5.93 13.34
C VAL A 754 31.72 4.58 13.60
N ASP A 755 32.04 3.84 12.53
CA ASP A 755 32.69 2.53 12.60
C ASP A 755 34.13 2.56 13.13
N THR A 756 34.77 3.73 13.15
CA THR A 756 36.17 3.89 13.55
C THR A 756 36.32 4.79 14.78
N VAL A 757 36.05 6.08 14.63
CA VAL A 757 36.28 7.10 15.66
C VAL A 757 35.27 6.97 16.79
N VAL A 758 33.97 6.88 16.48
CA VAL A 758 32.95 6.74 17.54
C VAL A 758 33.08 5.39 18.22
N MET A 759 33.29 4.30 17.47
CA MET A 759 33.54 2.97 18.04
C MET A 759 34.76 2.95 18.98
N GLU A 760 35.85 3.63 18.63
CA GLU A 760 37.02 3.74 19.50
C GLU A 760 36.78 4.70 20.67
N PHE A 761 35.95 5.74 20.53
CA PHE A 761 35.63 6.70 21.59
C PHE A 761 34.64 6.12 22.61
N ASP A 762 33.48 5.66 22.14
CA ASP A 762 32.42 5.08 22.94
C ASP A 762 31.64 4.04 22.10
N PRO A 763 31.89 2.73 22.32
CA PRO A 763 31.21 1.66 21.60
C PRO A 763 29.69 1.67 21.79
N GLU A 764 29.19 2.14 22.93
CA GLU A 764 27.74 2.22 23.19
C GLU A 764 27.12 3.30 22.30
N TRP A 765 27.78 4.44 22.13
CA TRP A 765 27.31 5.50 21.22
C TRP A 765 27.31 5.03 19.77
N ALA A 766 28.34 4.28 19.35
CA ALA A 766 28.41 3.74 18.00
C ALA A 766 27.29 2.72 17.73
N MET A 767 26.97 1.87 18.70
CA MET A 767 25.85 0.93 18.61
C MET A 767 24.50 1.64 18.63
N GLU A 768 24.33 2.65 19.48
CA GLU A 768 23.13 3.47 19.55
C GLU A 768 22.81 4.13 18.20
N ILE A 769 23.83 4.64 17.50
CA ILE A 769 23.66 5.21 16.14
C ILE A 769 23.19 4.15 15.16
N LYS A 770 23.82 2.96 15.15
CA LYS A 770 23.51 1.87 14.22
C LYS A 770 22.12 1.28 14.41
N GLU A 771 21.63 1.27 15.65
CA GLU A 771 20.32 0.73 16.01
C GLU A 771 19.23 1.81 16.07
N SER A 772 19.58 3.08 15.82
CA SER A 772 18.65 4.19 15.94
C SER A 772 17.55 4.15 14.87
N GLU A 773 16.30 4.23 15.33
CA GLU A 773 15.13 4.47 14.47
C GLU A 773 15.20 5.82 13.73
N PHE A 774 16.03 6.75 14.23
CA PHE A 774 16.23 8.08 13.65
C PHE A 774 17.28 8.10 12.54
N PHE A 775 18.24 7.17 12.53
CA PHE A 775 19.35 7.22 11.56
C PHE A 775 18.87 7.26 10.09
N PRO A 776 17.87 6.45 9.66
CA PRO A 776 17.28 6.59 8.31
C PRO A 776 16.72 7.97 8.00
N LYS A 777 16.08 8.62 9.00
CA LYS A 777 15.56 9.97 8.88
C LYS A 777 16.69 11.00 8.78
N ALA A 778 17.77 10.79 9.53
CA ALA A 778 18.96 11.61 9.46
C ALA A 778 19.57 11.57 8.05
N LEU A 779 19.64 10.41 7.40
CA LEU A 779 20.13 10.32 6.01
C LEU A 779 19.24 11.09 5.03
N ALA A 780 17.92 11.02 5.19
CA ALA A 780 17.00 11.83 4.38
C ALA A 780 17.21 13.34 4.58
N LEU A 781 17.46 13.79 5.82
CA LEU A 781 17.80 15.18 6.12
C LEU A 781 19.15 15.58 5.52
N ILE A 782 20.16 14.69 5.61
CA ILE A 782 21.49 14.91 5.03
C ILE A 782 21.40 15.05 3.50
N ASN A 783 20.48 14.34 2.85
CA ASN A 783 20.28 14.46 1.40
C ASN A 783 19.52 15.74 0.99
N ASP A 784 18.80 16.40 1.91
CA ASP A 784 18.08 17.65 1.64
C ASP A 784 18.93 18.90 1.90
N ASP A 785 19.25 19.63 0.83
CA ASP A 785 20.15 20.79 0.85
C ASP A 785 19.68 21.92 1.76
N ASN A 786 18.37 22.20 1.81
CA ASN A 786 17.79 23.29 2.58
C ASN A 786 17.62 22.96 4.07
N SER A 787 17.93 21.72 4.48
CA SER A 787 17.78 21.26 5.85
C SER A 787 19.12 21.15 6.57
N ILE A 788 20.09 20.44 5.98
CA ILE A 788 21.36 20.12 6.66
C ILE A 788 22.41 21.23 6.52
N LEU A 789 22.46 21.93 5.37
CA LEU A 789 23.45 22.99 5.15
C LEU A 789 23.25 24.18 6.12
N PRO A 790 22.01 24.67 6.36
CA PRO A 790 21.79 25.72 7.36
C PRO A 790 22.21 25.26 8.76
N PHE A 791 21.84 24.05 9.19
CA PHE A 791 22.19 23.52 10.52
C PHE A 791 23.69 23.64 10.80
N PHE A 792 24.51 23.05 9.92
CA PHE A 792 25.96 23.03 10.14
C PHE A 792 26.61 24.38 9.95
N THR A 793 26.05 25.26 9.12
CA THR A 793 26.55 26.62 9.00
C THR A 793 26.27 27.43 10.27
N TYR A 794 25.07 27.31 10.86
CA TYR A 794 24.75 27.91 12.17
C TYR A 794 25.61 27.29 13.29
N LEU A 795 25.77 25.96 13.30
CA LEU A 795 26.62 25.27 14.29
C LEU A 795 28.05 25.82 14.24
N ASN A 796 28.65 25.93 13.06
CA ASN A 796 30.00 26.46 12.91
C ASN A 796 30.09 27.92 13.42
N LEU A 797 29.11 28.77 13.09
CA LEU A 797 29.04 30.15 13.59
C LEU A 797 28.88 30.24 15.12
N ILE A 798 28.09 29.34 15.72
CA ILE A 798 27.91 29.25 17.16
C ILE A 798 29.22 28.84 17.85
N ILE A 799 29.94 27.86 17.30
CA ILE A 799 31.26 27.45 17.82
C ILE A 799 32.26 28.60 17.67
N GLU A 800 32.28 29.31 16.54
CA GLU A 800 33.14 30.47 16.33
C GLU A 800 32.89 31.60 17.35
N ALA A 801 31.64 31.77 17.80
CA ALA A 801 31.24 32.77 18.78
C ALA A 801 31.76 32.49 20.20
N VAL A 802 32.24 31.27 20.49
CA VAL A 802 32.77 30.88 21.81
C VAL A 802 34.30 30.86 21.77
N PRO A 803 34.99 31.81 22.42
CA PRO A 803 36.45 31.90 22.35
C PRO A 803 37.16 30.90 23.30
N PRO A 804 38.40 30.46 23.01
CA PRO A 804 39.09 29.42 23.78
C PRO A 804 39.24 29.77 25.26
N ASN A 805 39.48 31.04 25.60
CA ASN A 805 39.58 31.50 26.97
C ASN A 805 38.31 31.27 27.81
N PHE A 806 37.12 31.14 27.19
CA PHE A 806 35.91 30.69 27.89
C PHE A 806 36.09 29.27 28.43
N TYR A 807 36.50 28.33 27.58
CA TYR A 807 36.71 26.93 27.99
C TYR A 807 37.82 26.83 29.05
N PHE A 808 38.94 27.54 28.88
CA PHE A 808 40.02 27.56 29.86
C PHE A 808 39.62 28.21 31.20
N TYR A 809 38.71 29.17 31.20
CA TYR A 809 38.20 29.80 32.42
C TYR A 809 37.37 28.82 33.27
N HIS A 810 36.54 27.99 32.62
CA HIS A 810 35.58 27.11 33.30
C HIS A 810 36.12 25.72 33.61
N VAL A 811 36.86 25.10 32.68
CA VAL A 811 37.31 23.71 32.81
C VAL A 811 38.84 23.57 32.75
N GLY A 812 39.56 24.70 32.83
CA GLY A 812 41.01 24.72 33.02
C GLY A 812 41.75 23.89 31.98
N LYS A 813 42.50 22.89 32.46
CA LYS A 813 43.34 22.02 31.63
C LYS A 813 42.54 21.09 30.71
N ALA A 814 41.22 20.87 30.85
CA ALA A 814 40.46 20.03 29.92
C ALA A 814 39.73 20.82 28.82
N ALA A 815 40.04 22.11 28.64
CA ALA A 815 39.34 23.00 27.72
C ALA A 815 39.20 22.44 26.29
N ALA A 816 40.29 21.97 25.70
CA ALA A 816 40.30 21.45 24.33
C ALA A 816 39.52 20.13 24.19
N TYR A 817 39.70 19.22 25.16
CA TYR A 817 38.97 17.96 25.21
C TYR A 817 37.45 18.19 25.27
N ILE A 818 37.00 19.06 26.18
CA ILE A 818 35.58 19.36 26.36
C ILE A 818 35.02 20.06 25.11
N ALA A 819 35.76 20.99 24.49
CA ALA A 819 35.33 21.63 23.26
C ALA A 819 35.11 20.62 22.11
N ILE A 820 36.04 19.66 21.95
CA ILE A 820 35.93 18.59 20.95
C ILE A 820 34.75 17.67 21.26
N GLU A 821 34.57 17.29 22.54
CA GLU A 821 33.48 16.42 22.97
C GLU A 821 32.10 17.06 22.78
N VAL A 822 31.97 18.37 23.02
CA VAL A 822 30.74 19.13 22.73
C VAL A 822 30.39 19.01 21.25
N VAL A 823 31.36 19.27 20.36
CA VAL A 823 31.12 19.18 18.91
C VAL A 823 30.78 17.76 18.49
N LEU A 824 31.55 16.77 18.93
CA LEU A 824 31.27 15.37 18.65
C LEU A 824 29.84 15.01 19.05
N THR A 825 29.43 15.40 20.25
CA THR A 825 28.13 15.07 20.82
C THR A 825 26.97 15.73 20.07
N ILE A 826 27.09 17.02 19.72
CA ILE A 826 26.08 17.74 18.94
C ILE A 826 25.90 17.08 17.56
N VAL A 827 27.01 16.79 16.90
CA VAL A 827 27.00 16.30 15.51
C VAL A 827 26.48 14.86 15.44
N ILE A 828 26.88 13.97 16.34
CA ILE A 828 26.30 12.62 16.39
C ILE A 828 24.87 12.61 16.95
N GLY A 829 24.45 13.65 17.67
CA GLY A 829 23.06 13.85 18.10
C GLY A 829 22.07 13.85 16.93
N LEU A 830 22.48 14.37 15.78
CA LEU A 830 21.70 14.29 14.53
C LEU A 830 21.56 12.86 13.99
N LEU A 831 22.38 11.91 14.41
CA LEU A 831 22.33 10.53 13.94
C LEU A 831 21.43 9.65 14.81
N THR A 832 21.25 10.00 16.08
CA THR A 832 20.43 9.24 17.05
C THR A 832 19.06 9.85 17.33
N GLY A 833 18.88 11.14 17.01
CA GLY A 833 17.68 11.90 17.32
C GLY A 833 17.64 12.46 18.75
N PRO A 834 16.51 13.08 19.16
CA PRO A 834 16.40 13.90 20.37
C PRO A 834 16.76 13.17 21.67
N ALA A 835 16.30 11.92 21.82
CA ALA A 835 16.47 11.14 23.05
C ALA A 835 17.94 10.79 23.31
N GLY A 836 18.64 10.33 22.27
CA GLY A 836 20.07 10.00 22.34
C GLY A 836 20.96 11.22 22.55
N ALA A 837 20.64 12.31 21.84
CA ALA A 837 21.39 13.56 21.93
C ALA A 837 21.29 14.21 23.33
N ALA A 838 20.11 14.21 23.94
CA ALA A 838 19.87 14.85 25.24
C ALA A 838 20.68 14.21 26.37
N ALA A 839 20.80 12.89 26.41
CA ALA A 839 21.57 12.19 27.44
C ALA A 839 23.07 12.55 27.37
N ARG A 840 23.63 12.58 26.15
CA ARG A 840 25.04 12.93 25.95
C ARG A 840 25.31 14.41 26.22
N ILE A 841 24.41 15.32 25.81
CA ILE A 841 24.54 16.75 26.10
C ILE A 841 24.37 17.09 27.58
N ALA A 842 23.48 16.42 28.31
CA ALA A 842 23.40 16.60 29.76
C ALA A 842 24.71 16.21 30.46
N THR A 843 25.38 15.16 29.95
CA THR A 843 26.68 14.70 30.46
C THR A 843 27.80 15.70 30.12
N VAL A 844 27.91 16.06 28.83
CA VAL A 844 28.29 17.39 28.31
C VAL A 844 28.40 18.55 29.31
N THR A 845 27.23 19.14 29.56
CA THR A 845 27.02 20.39 30.29
C THR A 845 27.28 20.23 31.79
N ALA A 846 27.05 19.06 32.37
CA ALA A 846 27.38 18.78 33.77
C ALA A 846 28.87 19.02 34.08
N LYS A 847 29.78 18.69 33.16
CA LYS A 847 31.24 18.84 33.33
C LYS A 847 31.65 20.30 33.53
N PHE A 848 30.94 21.23 32.89
CA PHE A 848 31.16 22.66 33.05
C PHE A 848 30.76 23.18 34.44
N THR A 849 29.78 22.54 35.10
CA THR A 849 29.33 22.93 36.44
C THR A 849 30.25 22.41 37.56
N MET A 850 31.03 21.36 37.28
CA MET A 850 31.95 20.72 38.24
C MET A 850 33.38 21.30 38.23
N GLY A 851 33.71 22.19 37.27
CA GLY A 851 35.05 22.73 37.08
C GLY A 851 35.54 23.71 38.17
N VAL A 852 36.86 23.74 38.40
CA VAL A 852 37.51 24.67 39.36
C VAL A 852 37.66 26.05 38.73
N LYS A 853 36.85 27.03 39.18
CA LYS A 853 36.96 28.44 38.76
C LYS A 853 38.35 28.98 39.09
N LYS A 854 39.11 29.46 38.08
CA LYS A 854 40.38 30.18 38.34
C LYS A 854 40.13 31.52 39.05
N VAL A 855 41.07 31.90 39.92
CA VAL A 855 41.00 33.07 40.79
C VAL A 855 41.19 34.37 39.99
N GLY A 856 40.08 34.95 39.57
CA GLY A 856 39.96 36.26 38.92
C GLY A 856 38.49 36.48 38.53
N ALA A 857 37.82 37.45 39.16
CA ALA A 857 36.39 37.67 38.96
C ALA A 857 36.13 38.29 37.57
N ALA A 858 35.84 37.46 36.56
CA ALA A 858 35.24 37.94 35.33
C ALA A 858 33.75 38.16 35.57
N SER A 859 33.30 39.43 35.61
CA SER A 859 31.91 39.82 35.90
C SER A 859 30.88 39.24 34.92
N HIS A 860 31.33 38.75 33.76
CA HIS A 860 30.49 38.21 32.68
C HIS A 860 30.49 36.67 32.60
N ALA A 861 31.32 35.98 33.40
CA ALA A 861 31.53 34.54 33.21
C ALA A 861 30.32 33.66 33.61
N ALA A 862 29.53 34.08 34.61
CA ALA A 862 28.35 33.32 35.01
C ALA A 862 27.25 33.33 33.93
N GLN A 863 26.97 34.51 33.36
CA GLN A 863 26.00 34.69 32.28
C GLN A 863 26.46 34.01 30.98
N ALA A 864 27.75 34.08 30.65
CA ALA A 864 28.31 33.38 29.50
C ALA A 864 28.21 31.86 29.62
N LEU A 865 28.43 31.30 30.83
CA LEU A 865 28.28 29.87 31.07
C LEU A 865 26.82 29.41 30.95
N GLU A 866 25.89 30.16 31.54
CA GLU A 866 24.45 29.88 31.42
C GLU A 866 24.00 29.92 29.96
N THR A 867 24.45 30.95 29.22
CA THR A 867 24.15 31.09 27.80
C THR A 867 24.73 29.94 26.98
N PHE A 868 26.00 29.57 27.22
CA PHE A 868 26.63 28.43 26.55
C PHE A 868 25.85 27.13 26.78
N THR A 869 25.54 26.80 28.04
CA THR A 869 24.77 25.59 28.39
C THR A 869 23.41 25.61 27.70
N SER A 870 22.66 26.72 27.78
CA SER A 870 21.36 26.84 27.12
C SER A 870 21.43 26.79 25.58
N THR A 871 22.55 27.21 24.99
CA THR A 871 22.77 27.15 23.54
C THR A 871 23.04 25.72 23.10
N VAL A 872 23.86 24.97 23.85
CA VAL A 872 24.15 23.56 23.59
C VAL A 872 22.88 22.71 23.81
N ASP A 873 22.12 22.96 24.87
CA ASP A 873 20.81 22.33 25.10
C ASP A 873 19.85 22.67 23.95
N GLY A 874 19.80 23.94 23.52
CA GLY A 874 18.98 24.39 22.41
C GLY A 874 19.27 23.68 21.09
N LEU A 875 20.54 23.39 20.80
CA LEU A 875 20.93 22.63 19.61
C LEU A 875 20.44 21.17 19.64
N VAL A 876 20.08 20.64 20.82
CA VAL A 876 19.40 19.35 20.97
C VAL A 876 17.89 19.51 20.97
N ASP A 877 17.37 20.54 21.63
CA ASP A 877 15.93 20.82 21.73
C ASP A 877 15.28 21.09 20.37
N ILE A 878 16.07 21.44 19.35
CA ILE A 878 15.60 21.60 17.96
C ILE A 878 15.50 20.28 17.17
N LEU A 879 16.10 19.19 17.64
CA LEU A 879 16.07 17.90 16.94
C LEU A 879 14.66 17.32 16.72
N PRO A 880 13.66 17.51 17.62
CA PRO A 880 12.28 17.13 17.35
C PRO A 880 11.67 17.83 16.13
N ASP A 881 12.05 19.07 15.86
CA ASP A 881 11.62 19.80 14.66
C ASP A 881 12.27 19.24 13.39
N TYR A 882 13.52 18.75 13.49
CA TYR A 882 14.16 17.98 12.43
C TYR A 882 13.51 16.61 12.21
N ASP A 883 13.08 15.91 13.26
CA ASP A 883 12.30 14.66 13.13
C ASP A 883 10.99 14.89 12.38
N LYS A 884 10.28 15.97 12.73
CA LYS A 884 9.06 16.38 12.04
C LYS A 884 9.34 16.75 10.59
N LEU A 885 10.43 17.45 10.31
CA LEU A 885 10.87 17.79 8.96
C LEU A 885 11.16 16.52 8.13
N ALA A 886 11.87 15.54 8.69
CA ALA A 886 12.10 14.25 8.03
C ALA A 886 10.78 13.51 7.74
N GLY A 887 9.81 13.58 8.64
CA GLY A 887 8.45 13.08 8.42
C GLY A 887 7.75 13.74 7.22
N HIS A 888 7.93 15.05 7.02
CA HIS A 888 7.43 15.73 5.82
C HIS A 888 8.19 15.32 4.56
N LEU A 889 9.51 15.15 4.63
CA LEU A 889 10.33 14.70 3.50
C LEU A 889 9.93 13.29 3.02
N ALA A 890 9.53 12.40 3.92
CA ALA A 890 9.02 11.07 3.57
C ALA A 890 7.71 11.10 2.76
N LEU A 891 6.96 12.21 2.79
CA LEU A 891 5.73 12.45 2.04
C LEU A 891 5.96 13.23 0.73
N ARG A 892 7.22 13.57 0.42
CA ARG A 892 7.61 14.29 -0.79
C ARG A 892 7.55 13.37 -2.00
N ARG A 893 7.17 13.91 -3.16
CA ARG A 893 7.21 13.17 -4.43
C ARG A 893 8.64 12.72 -4.73
N LYS A 894 8.81 11.46 -5.11
CA LYS A 894 10.07 10.90 -5.66
C LYS A 894 9.89 10.44 -7.10
N SER A 895 11.00 10.21 -7.80
CA SER A 895 11.00 9.75 -9.19
C SER A 895 10.30 8.39 -9.34
N ALA A 896 9.57 8.23 -10.44
CA ALA A 896 8.97 6.96 -10.82
C ALA A 896 10.04 5.94 -11.23
N ILE A 897 9.79 4.68 -10.93
CA ILE A 897 10.69 3.57 -11.20
C ILE A 897 9.92 2.55 -12.03
N ALA A 898 10.20 2.55 -13.33
CA ALA A 898 9.46 1.77 -14.31
C ALA A 898 9.97 0.32 -14.43
N ASP A 899 9.12 -0.51 -15.02
CA ASP A 899 9.44 -1.82 -15.61
C ASP A 899 10.12 -2.82 -14.66
N LYS A 900 9.69 -2.87 -13.40
CA LYS A 900 10.16 -3.86 -12.43
C LYS A 900 9.51 -5.21 -12.66
N ARG A 901 10.32 -6.26 -12.63
CA ARG A 901 9.90 -7.65 -12.81
C ARG A 901 9.08 -8.13 -11.61
N VAL A 902 7.93 -8.72 -11.89
CA VAL A 902 7.09 -9.43 -10.92
C VAL A 902 7.73 -10.74 -10.43
N ASN A 903 7.20 -11.30 -9.35
CA ASN A 903 7.71 -12.44 -8.59
C ASN A 903 9.15 -12.26 -8.14
N SER A 904 9.49 -11.03 -7.74
CA SER A 904 10.86 -10.69 -7.34
C SER A 904 10.88 -9.48 -6.40
N THR A 905 12.07 -9.15 -5.92
CA THR A 905 12.31 -7.92 -5.16
C THR A 905 12.77 -6.80 -6.09
N ALA A 906 12.00 -5.72 -6.14
CA ALA A 906 12.35 -4.48 -6.80
C ALA A 906 13.12 -3.56 -5.86
N GLN A 907 14.44 -3.47 -6.08
CA GLN A 907 15.30 -2.55 -5.35
C GLN A 907 15.21 -1.12 -5.92
N VAL A 908 15.10 -0.18 -4.99
CA VAL A 908 15.12 1.27 -5.16
C VAL A 908 16.28 1.80 -4.33
N GLU A 909 17.19 2.53 -4.96
CA GLU A 909 18.35 3.11 -4.28
C GLU A 909 18.20 4.64 -4.25
N GLU A 910 18.27 5.21 -3.05
CA GLU A 910 18.36 6.65 -2.84
C GLU A 910 19.82 7.07 -2.84
N LYS A 911 20.22 7.81 -3.88
CA LYS A 911 21.60 8.23 -4.07
C LYS A 911 21.94 9.43 -3.19
N HIS A 912 23.16 9.42 -2.65
CA HIS A 912 23.79 10.54 -1.96
C HIS A 912 24.87 11.14 -2.85
N GLU A 913 24.49 12.11 -3.69
CA GLU A 913 25.47 12.78 -4.56
C GLU A 913 26.31 13.79 -3.73
N PRO A 914 27.65 13.73 -3.82
CA PRO A 914 28.50 14.65 -3.08
C PRO A 914 28.30 16.11 -3.50
N ARG A 915 28.21 17.00 -2.52
CA ARG A 915 28.10 18.45 -2.71
C ARG A 915 29.48 19.07 -2.95
N LYS A 916 29.60 19.91 -3.97
CA LYS A 916 30.84 20.63 -4.28
C LYS A 916 30.67 22.13 -4.01
N GLY A 917 31.55 22.69 -3.20
CA GLY A 917 31.65 24.14 -3.03
C GLY A 917 32.24 24.82 -4.27
N LYS A 918 31.89 26.08 -4.50
CA LYS A 918 32.57 26.99 -5.45
C LYS A 918 32.77 28.33 -4.76
N CYS A 919 33.88 28.98 -5.02
CA CYS A 919 34.12 30.32 -4.51
C CYS A 919 32.95 31.25 -4.90
N ARG A 920 32.26 31.83 -3.92
CA ARG A 920 31.11 32.71 -4.15
C ARG A 920 31.51 34.02 -4.83
N LEU A 921 32.77 34.42 -4.76
CA LEU A 921 33.30 35.63 -5.40
C LEU A 921 33.61 35.42 -6.89
N CYS A 922 34.47 34.46 -7.23
CA CYS A 922 34.96 34.26 -8.61
C CYS A 922 34.34 33.06 -9.33
N LYS A 923 33.51 32.26 -8.64
CA LYS A 923 32.88 31.01 -9.14
C LYS A 923 33.85 29.88 -9.49
N SER A 924 35.13 29.98 -9.09
CA SER A 924 36.13 28.93 -9.28
C SER A 924 35.80 27.69 -8.44
N GLU A 925 36.09 26.52 -9.01
CA GLU A 925 36.10 25.22 -8.32
C GLU A 925 37.48 24.88 -7.73
N GLU A 926 38.52 25.67 -8.04
CA GLU A 926 39.90 25.39 -7.64
C GLU A 926 40.22 25.87 -6.21
N HIS A 927 39.40 26.77 -5.66
CA HIS A 927 39.57 27.29 -4.32
C HIS A 927 38.23 27.65 -3.66
N LYS A 928 38.20 27.66 -2.33
CA LYS A 928 37.10 28.20 -1.53
C LYS A 928 37.15 29.72 -1.50
N THR A 929 36.05 30.36 -1.10
CA THR A 929 36.06 31.83 -0.92
C THR A 929 37.05 32.25 0.17
N PRO A 930 38.06 33.08 -0.14
CA PRO A 930 38.99 33.55 0.88
C PRO A 930 38.24 34.30 2.00
N ARG A 931 38.55 33.95 3.25
CA ARG A 931 38.08 34.73 4.40
C ARG A 931 39.00 35.95 4.50
N LEU A 932 38.52 37.15 4.15
CA LEU A 932 39.35 38.36 4.17
C LEU A 932 39.86 38.66 5.59
N TYR A 933 41.18 38.54 5.79
CA TYR A 933 41.86 38.87 7.04
C TYR A 933 42.25 40.35 7.09
N ARG A 934 42.26 40.93 8.29
CA ARG A 934 42.56 42.36 8.47
C ARG A 934 44.02 42.63 8.10
N GLY A 935 44.26 43.30 6.96
CA GLY A 935 45.58 43.69 6.49
C GLY A 935 46.03 43.02 5.18
N GLU A 936 45.29 42.03 4.68
CA GLU A 936 45.56 41.43 3.36
C GLU A 936 44.76 42.15 2.29
N ILE A 937 45.49 42.69 1.30
CA ILE A 937 44.94 43.16 0.03
C ILE A 937 45.44 42.17 -1.01
N GLU A 938 44.61 41.22 -1.42
CA GLU A 938 44.85 40.50 -2.67
C GLU A 938 44.44 41.41 -3.83
N TYR A 939 45.43 41.88 -4.58
CA TYR A 939 45.19 42.43 -5.91
C TYR A 939 44.87 41.27 -6.85
N VAL A 940 43.65 41.24 -7.38
CA VAL A 940 43.29 40.45 -8.56
C VAL A 940 43.86 41.12 -9.81
#